data_AF-A0A497AJL7-F1
#
_entry.id   AF-A0A497AJL7-F1
#
_cell.length_a   1.000
_cell.length_b   1.000
_cell.length_c   1.000
_cell.angle_alpha   90.00
_cell.angle_beta   90.00
_cell.angle_gamma   90.00
#
_symmetry.space_group_name_H-M   'P 1'
#
loop_
_entity.id
_entity.type
_entity.pdbx_description
1 polymer ?
#
loop_
_entity_poly.entity_id
_entity_poly.type
_entity_poly.pdbx_seq_one_letter_code
_entity_poly.pdbx_strand_id
1 'polypeptide(L)'
;PLLDFPALADLPDSEAQPLRAQAWGAAEYLLDRYSVAGLRDLCAAWGRSGQEAAFQQALGLSLSQFEAAWRADRLDPLRADSSAIQAAIAARVEAALTGDEAGFLATLDPSNAVLRAEQRNWFAGLAEHPITSYEATGEIVGWSPGGDEAIVALTVSQVTYDARFTRAGGRWLYAGVDWDELAGEHFILKHQGGDAVDPQRILDLAEEAYTQVAADLDATIPLTQEIKLYGDADLFRASISPSQPDVDSWAGPGTAIKLWLREGGERAIQEAIARELTLQSLSAQELETDWLREGIAAFEAGRATPLGAHWAAGKYWPVVQDAVRRHNEFPLYEIPSWIEVPDGQADLFRAQSWSLVEFIVERHGLAGLRRLVARSIASEDTAANLRAALGADPAAFQDEWREYARIAGVPGDLLSLAQRFDSERAMEHVATLASPEFGGRRAGSPGAALAADYIAAQFAALGLEPLGDPVSDTQQSYLQQFPVSYTQAISVPTFALLDSDGVPSEWPFQKYGALLHTFTYRQDFLERTGQGSAEGELVWVRPGNLEGVRFGGAVALEENISDARIQQLEERGAGGVIVVTGQESDDLQSSYAQATSGPEVSIPVFEITAAAFETLLERLGLERGELASAPPTLPLGAHARLSLARPPVTTTLTANVLGLLPGSDPDLADEVILVGAHYDHIGRLPDGFYFPGANQNASGVAAMLEMAQVWQSAGYRPARSVLFAAWGAEELGSAGVAHYLAAPNVPLTQTVGVIALEAIAGGGGHKLMFHGTREHDLALIHRFESGYPQLDRRAWRAGNTGAGWHTPFNGAGISTSKLIWDEAEEDFYLPSDTADRVDPDRLASSGEVLTLVVSWLAGR
;
A
#
# COMPACT_ATOMS: atom_id res chain seq x y z
N PRO A 1 11.21 47.25 -38.61
CA PRO A 1 12.65 46.95 -38.79
C PRO A 1 13.23 46.53 -37.45
N LEU A 2 14.17 45.58 -37.43
CA LEU A 2 14.92 45.13 -36.23
C LEU A 2 15.64 46.27 -35.47
N LEU A 3 15.61 47.48 -36.04
CA LEU A 3 16.43 48.64 -35.72
C LEU A 3 15.71 49.71 -34.91
N ASP A 4 14.42 49.52 -34.66
CA ASP A 4 13.60 50.38 -33.79
C ASP A 4 12.91 49.53 -32.73
N PHE A 5 13.61 48.53 -32.15
CA PHE A 5 13.07 47.92 -30.95
C PHE A 5 12.99 49.00 -29.87
N PRO A 6 11.79 49.32 -29.35
CA PRO A 6 11.70 50.12 -28.15
C PRO A 6 12.45 49.40 -27.03
N ALA A 7 12.89 50.14 -26.02
CA ALA A 7 13.50 49.50 -24.86
C ALA A 7 12.50 48.48 -24.29
N LEU A 8 12.87 47.20 -24.24
CA LEU A 8 11.95 46.13 -23.84
C LEU A 8 11.40 46.33 -22.41
N ALA A 9 12.10 47.10 -21.58
CA ALA A 9 11.66 47.49 -20.24
C ALA A 9 10.49 48.48 -20.23
N ASP A 10 10.24 49.17 -21.34
CA ASP A 10 9.19 50.18 -21.51
C ASP A 10 7.94 49.62 -22.20
N LEU A 11 7.92 48.31 -22.51
CA LEU A 11 6.81 47.64 -23.16
C LEU A 11 6.06 46.69 -22.20
N PRO A 12 4.74 46.53 -22.37
CA PRO A 12 4.02 45.39 -21.79
C PRO A 12 4.64 44.06 -22.24
N ASP A 13 4.64 43.04 -21.37
CA ASP A 13 5.25 41.75 -21.71
C ASP A 13 4.67 41.11 -22.97
N SER A 14 3.37 41.28 -23.23
CA SER A 14 2.70 40.82 -24.45
C SER A 14 3.25 41.45 -25.74
N GLU A 15 3.78 42.68 -25.67
CA GLU A 15 4.41 43.35 -26.79
C GLU A 15 5.93 43.11 -26.83
N ALA A 16 6.56 42.88 -25.68
CA ALA A 16 7.99 42.59 -25.57
C ALA A 16 8.33 41.16 -26.05
N GLN A 17 7.46 40.18 -25.82
CA GLN A 17 7.70 38.77 -26.13
C GLN A 17 7.96 38.49 -27.63
N PRO A 18 7.16 39.01 -28.59
CA PRO A 18 7.46 38.86 -30.02
C PRO A 18 8.79 39.48 -30.44
N LEU A 19 9.22 40.57 -29.79
CA LEU A 19 10.48 41.24 -30.07
C LEU A 19 11.67 40.46 -29.50
N ARG A 20 11.52 39.87 -28.30
CA ARG A 20 12.50 38.94 -27.71
C ARG A 20 12.70 37.72 -28.63
N ALA A 21 11.63 37.14 -29.15
CA ALA A 21 11.71 36.01 -30.10
C ALA A 21 12.42 36.39 -31.40
N GLN A 22 12.13 37.57 -31.97
CA GLN A 22 12.84 38.07 -33.15
C GLN A 22 14.33 38.32 -32.89
N ALA A 23 14.67 38.89 -31.72
CA ALA A 23 16.06 39.10 -31.32
C ALA A 23 16.82 37.77 -31.14
N TRP A 24 16.17 36.77 -30.53
CA TRP A 24 16.71 35.42 -30.39
C TRP A 24 16.98 34.78 -31.75
N GLY A 25 15.97 34.78 -32.65
CA GLY A 25 16.13 34.21 -33.99
C GLY A 25 17.17 34.93 -34.85
N ALA A 26 17.37 36.24 -34.64
CA ALA A 26 18.46 36.98 -35.28
C ALA A 26 19.84 36.57 -34.73
N ALA A 27 19.94 36.31 -33.42
CA ALA A 27 21.16 35.82 -32.79
C ALA A 27 21.51 34.39 -33.24
N GLU A 28 20.53 33.49 -33.32
CA GLU A 28 20.73 32.14 -33.87
C GLU A 28 21.23 32.17 -35.32
N TYR A 29 20.60 32.99 -36.17
CA TYR A 29 21.06 33.15 -37.55
C TYR A 29 22.51 33.65 -37.62
N LEU A 30 22.89 34.60 -36.75
CA LEU A 30 24.27 35.07 -36.67
C LEU A 30 25.24 33.96 -36.24
N LEU A 31 24.85 33.16 -35.25
CA LEU A 31 25.65 32.02 -34.78
C LEU A 31 25.81 30.97 -35.88
N ASP A 32 24.73 30.58 -36.54
CA ASP A 32 24.75 29.54 -37.57
C ASP A 32 25.54 29.98 -38.81
N ARG A 33 25.40 31.26 -39.20
CA ARG A 33 26.00 31.77 -40.44
C ARG A 33 27.43 32.27 -40.26
N TYR A 34 27.77 32.83 -39.10
CA TYR A 34 29.05 33.52 -38.85
C TYR A 34 29.84 32.96 -37.66
N SER A 35 29.35 31.91 -37.01
CA SER A 35 29.91 31.30 -35.80
C SER A 35 29.97 32.24 -34.58
N VAL A 36 30.34 31.67 -33.43
CA VAL A 36 30.61 32.43 -32.19
C VAL A 36 31.69 33.50 -32.40
N ALA A 37 32.67 33.25 -33.28
CA ALA A 37 33.73 34.22 -33.57
C ALA A 37 33.17 35.46 -34.28
N GLY A 38 32.34 35.28 -35.30
CA GLY A 38 31.70 36.40 -36.02
C GLY A 38 30.75 37.19 -35.12
N LEU A 39 29.99 36.53 -34.26
CA LEU A 39 29.15 37.21 -33.27
C LEU A 39 29.99 38.04 -32.28
N ARG A 40 31.12 37.50 -31.82
CA ARG A 40 32.04 38.22 -30.93
C ARG A 40 32.62 39.46 -31.60
N ASP A 41 33.06 39.34 -32.84
CA ASP A 41 33.60 40.44 -33.63
C ASP A 41 32.54 41.53 -33.85
N LEU A 42 31.29 41.12 -34.09
CA LEU A 42 30.14 42.02 -34.22
C LEU A 42 29.90 42.79 -32.91
N CYS A 43 29.81 42.10 -31.77
CA CYS A 43 29.64 42.75 -30.47
C CYS A 43 30.79 43.73 -30.15
N ALA A 44 32.02 43.34 -30.47
CA ALA A 44 33.20 44.19 -30.25
C ALA A 44 33.17 45.46 -31.11
N ALA A 45 32.73 45.36 -32.37
CA ALA A 45 32.60 46.51 -33.27
C ALA A 45 31.43 47.42 -32.89
N TRP A 46 30.32 46.84 -32.41
CA TRP A 46 29.08 47.57 -32.07
C TRP A 46 29.28 48.65 -31.01
N GLY A 47 30.07 48.36 -29.98
CA GLY A 47 30.38 49.31 -28.91
C GLY A 47 31.26 50.49 -29.32
N ARG A 48 31.86 50.48 -30.52
CA ARG A 48 32.84 51.49 -30.96
C ARG A 48 32.36 52.40 -32.08
N SER A 49 31.58 51.89 -33.02
CA SER A 49 31.29 52.60 -34.29
C SER A 49 29.81 52.72 -34.63
N GLY A 50 28.90 52.29 -33.75
CA GLY A 50 27.47 52.24 -34.04
C GLY A 50 27.08 51.06 -34.94
N GLN A 51 25.78 50.78 -35.02
CA GLN A 51 25.23 49.52 -35.54
C GLN A 51 25.58 49.25 -37.02
N GLU A 52 25.34 50.21 -37.93
CA GLU A 52 25.62 50.03 -39.36
C GLU A 52 27.10 49.75 -39.64
N ALA A 53 27.99 50.53 -39.03
CA ALA A 53 29.43 50.35 -39.21
C ALA A 53 29.94 49.05 -38.58
N ALA A 54 29.31 48.58 -37.51
CA ALA A 54 29.68 47.33 -36.85
C ALA A 54 29.37 46.09 -37.70
N PHE A 55 28.19 46.02 -38.31
CA PHE A 55 27.84 44.94 -39.24
C PHE A 55 28.78 44.89 -40.44
N GLN A 56 29.11 46.06 -41.01
CA GLN A 56 30.05 46.13 -42.13
C GLN A 56 31.46 45.69 -41.73
N GLN A 57 31.96 46.13 -40.58
CA GLN A 57 33.33 45.80 -40.12
C GLN A 57 33.48 44.34 -39.70
N ALA A 58 32.47 43.79 -39.02
CA ALA A 58 32.56 42.44 -38.45
C ALA A 58 32.12 41.35 -39.43
N LEU A 59 31.07 41.61 -40.22
CA LEU A 59 30.40 40.59 -41.05
C LEU A 59 30.46 40.90 -42.54
N GLY A 60 30.96 42.07 -42.95
CA GLY A 60 31.08 42.46 -44.35
C GLY A 60 29.75 42.73 -45.06
N LEU A 61 28.68 43.03 -44.30
CA LEU A 61 27.34 43.28 -44.82
C LEU A 61 26.76 44.56 -44.23
N SER A 62 25.88 45.22 -44.99
CA SER A 62 25.07 46.31 -44.44
C SER A 62 24.00 45.74 -43.53
N LEU A 63 23.47 46.59 -42.67
CA LEU A 63 22.39 46.24 -41.77
C LEU A 63 21.14 45.81 -42.53
N SER A 64 20.86 46.48 -43.66
CA SER A 64 19.76 46.13 -44.57
C SER A 64 19.98 44.78 -45.28
N GLN A 65 21.23 44.46 -45.64
CA GLN A 65 21.58 43.16 -46.21
C GLN A 65 21.44 42.04 -45.17
N PHE A 66 21.84 42.30 -43.93
CA PHE A 66 21.62 41.38 -42.82
C PHE A 66 20.13 41.15 -42.58
N GLU A 67 19.32 42.22 -42.42
CA GLU A 67 17.88 42.08 -42.18
C GLU A 67 17.20 41.30 -43.32
N ALA A 68 17.54 41.61 -44.58
CA ALA A 68 16.99 40.87 -45.72
C ALA A 68 17.39 39.39 -45.71
N ALA A 69 18.66 39.07 -45.42
CA ALA A 69 19.17 37.69 -45.41
C ALA A 69 18.61 36.88 -44.24
N TRP A 70 18.55 37.45 -43.04
CA TRP A 70 17.93 36.82 -41.87
C TRP A 70 16.44 36.56 -42.09
N ARG A 71 15.70 37.55 -42.63
CA ARG A 71 14.27 37.39 -42.89
C ARG A 71 14.02 36.29 -43.92
N ALA A 72 14.78 36.27 -45.01
CA ALA A 72 14.66 35.23 -46.02
C ALA A 72 15.03 33.82 -45.50
N ASP A 73 15.97 33.72 -44.55
CA ASP A 73 16.44 32.44 -43.99
C ASP A 73 15.53 31.91 -42.86
N ARG A 74 15.03 32.80 -42.00
CA ARG A 74 14.31 32.42 -40.76
C ARG A 74 12.85 32.87 -40.77
N LEU A 75 12.61 34.17 -40.93
CA LEU A 75 11.30 34.75 -40.64
C LEU A 75 10.25 34.45 -41.73
N ASP A 76 10.63 34.56 -43.00
CA ASP A 76 9.74 34.34 -44.13
C ASP A 76 9.36 32.84 -44.25
N PRO A 77 10.30 31.88 -44.11
CA PRO A 77 9.94 30.46 -44.03
C PRO A 77 9.05 30.13 -42.82
N LEU A 78 9.36 30.65 -41.63
CA LEU A 78 8.54 30.44 -40.43
C LEU A 78 7.11 30.97 -40.61
N ARG A 79 6.94 32.15 -41.22
CA ARG A 79 5.63 32.72 -41.51
C ARG A 79 4.85 31.92 -42.55
N ALA A 80 5.54 31.45 -43.59
CA ALA A 80 4.94 30.61 -44.61
C ALA A 80 4.45 29.28 -44.02
N ASP A 81 5.28 28.63 -43.19
CA ASP A 81 4.95 27.37 -42.53
C ASP A 81 3.88 27.54 -41.46
N SER A 82 3.95 28.60 -40.65
CA SER A 82 2.89 28.96 -39.71
C SER A 82 1.55 29.14 -40.43
N SER A 83 1.52 29.90 -41.53
CA SER A 83 0.29 30.09 -42.32
C SER A 83 -0.23 28.78 -42.91
N ALA A 84 0.67 27.90 -43.38
CA ALA A 84 0.29 26.61 -43.94
C ALA A 84 -0.22 25.63 -42.88
N ILE A 85 0.36 25.63 -41.68
CA ILE A 85 -0.13 24.86 -40.53
C ILE A 85 -1.50 25.38 -40.07
N GLN A 86 -1.69 26.70 -39.98
CA GLN A 86 -3.02 27.27 -39.68
C GLN A 86 -4.06 26.85 -40.71
N ALA A 87 -3.71 26.81 -42.00
CA ALA A 87 -4.61 26.32 -43.04
C ALA A 87 -4.94 24.83 -42.88
N ALA A 88 -3.98 24.00 -42.45
CA ALA A 88 -4.22 22.59 -42.15
C ALA A 88 -5.17 22.40 -40.95
N ILE A 89 -4.98 23.19 -39.88
CA ILE A 89 -5.88 23.21 -38.72
C ILE A 89 -7.29 23.66 -39.13
N ALA A 90 -7.42 24.73 -39.91
CA ALA A 90 -8.71 25.23 -40.38
C ALA A 90 -9.46 24.20 -41.24
N ALA A 91 -8.77 23.52 -42.15
CA ALA A 91 -9.36 22.44 -42.96
C ALA A 91 -9.86 21.28 -42.10
N ARG A 92 -9.12 20.94 -41.04
CA ARG A 92 -9.50 19.91 -40.08
C ARG A 92 -10.77 20.30 -39.31
N VAL A 93 -10.86 21.55 -38.87
CA VAL A 93 -12.04 22.10 -38.18
C VAL A 93 -13.27 22.08 -39.08
N GLU A 94 -13.14 22.55 -40.32
CA GLU A 94 -14.22 22.55 -41.30
C GLU A 94 -14.73 21.13 -41.58
N ALA A 95 -13.83 20.16 -41.78
CA ALA A 95 -14.20 18.78 -42.03
C ALA A 95 -14.97 18.14 -40.85
N ALA A 96 -14.53 18.40 -39.61
CA ALA A 96 -15.23 17.94 -38.40
C ALA A 96 -16.65 18.53 -38.28
N LEU A 97 -16.80 19.84 -38.49
CA LEU A 97 -18.10 20.53 -38.40
C LEU A 97 -19.08 20.16 -39.53
N THR A 98 -18.56 19.77 -40.69
CA THR A 98 -19.38 19.40 -41.86
C THR A 98 -19.65 17.91 -41.99
N GLY A 99 -19.05 17.07 -41.14
CA GLY A 99 -19.17 15.62 -41.24
C GLY A 99 -18.43 15.01 -42.44
N ASP A 100 -17.41 15.70 -42.99
CA ASP A 100 -16.56 15.19 -44.07
C ASP A 100 -15.39 14.32 -43.54
N GLU A 101 -15.64 13.02 -43.36
CA GLU A 101 -14.61 12.07 -42.89
C GLU A 101 -13.39 12.05 -43.82
N ALA A 102 -13.62 12.05 -45.14
CA ALA A 102 -12.54 11.97 -46.12
C ALA A 102 -11.65 13.22 -46.07
N GLY A 103 -12.26 14.40 -45.96
CA GLY A 103 -11.58 15.67 -45.75
C GLY A 103 -10.79 15.69 -44.43
N PHE A 104 -11.38 15.18 -43.35
CA PHE A 104 -10.72 15.12 -42.04
C PHE A 104 -9.49 14.21 -42.06
N LEU A 105 -9.62 13.00 -42.61
CA LEU A 105 -8.52 12.05 -42.74
C LEU A 105 -7.43 12.50 -43.74
N ALA A 106 -7.74 13.44 -44.64
CA ALA A 106 -6.76 14.05 -45.55
C ALA A 106 -5.88 15.11 -44.86
N THR A 107 -6.20 15.50 -43.62
CA THR A 107 -5.36 16.40 -42.79
C THR A 107 -4.28 15.66 -42.00
N LEU A 108 -4.29 14.32 -42.03
CA LEU A 108 -3.42 13.46 -41.23
C LEU A 108 -2.20 12.98 -42.02
N ASP A 109 -1.09 12.76 -41.33
CA ASP A 109 0.06 12.07 -41.90
C ASP A 109 -0.34 10.65 -42.39
N PRO A 110 -0.17 10.33 -43.69
CA PRO A 110 -0.48 9.00 -44.22
C PRO A 110 0.44 7.89 -43.69
N SER A 111 1.61 8.21 -43.13
CA SER A 111 2.58 7.22 -42.65
C SER A 111 2.14 6.54 -41.33
N ASN A 112 1.31 7.23 -40.53
CA ASN A 112 0.88 6.77 -39.22
C ASN A 112 -0.49 6.07 -39.29
N ALA A 113 -0.47 4.75 -39.54
CA ALA A 113 -1.68 3.94 -39.68
C ALA A 113 -2.54 3.92 -38.39
N VAL A 114 -1.89 3.85 -37.21
CA VAL A 114 -2.57 3.83 -35.91
C VAL A 114 -3.32 5.13 -35.66
N LEU A 115 -2.67 6.29 -35.86
CA LEU A 115 -3.32 7.59 -35.74
C LEU A 115 -4.50 7.73 -36.70
N ARG A 116 -4.37 7.25 -37.94
CA ARG A 116 -5.49 7.28 -38.90
C ARG A 116 -6.67 6.43 -38.45
N ALA A 117 -6.42 5.26 -37.87
CA ALA A 117 -7.48 4.42 -37.30
C ALA A 117 -8.17 5.11 -36.11
N GLU A 118 -7.40 5.69 -35.19
CA GLU A 118 -7.93 6.45 -34.05
C GLU A 118 -8.82 7.62 -34.49
N GLN A 119 -8.34 8.40 -35.45
CA GLN A 119 -9.04 9.58 -35.94
C GLN A 119 -10.29 9.20 -36.74
N ARG A 120 -10.29 8.06 -37.42
CA ARG A 120 -11.50 7.49 -38.04
C ARG A 120 -12.52 7.09 -36.98
N ASN A 121 -12.09 6.38 -35.93
CA ASN A 121 -12.99 5.95 -34.85
C ASN A 121 -13.58 7.15 -34.09
N TRP A 122 -12.76 8.16 -33.81
CA TRP A 122 -13.21 9.43 -33.25
C TRP A 122 -14.27 10.10 -34.13
N PHE A 123 -14.03 10.15 -35.45
CA PHE A 123 -14.94 10.75 -36.42
C PHE A 123 -16.26 9.97 -36.53
N ALA A 124 -16.19 8.64 -36.52
CA ALA A 124 -17.38 7.78 -36.57
C ALA A 124 -18.32 8.04 -35.38
N GLY A 125 -17.78 8.31 -34.20
CA GLY A 125 -18.55 8.69 -33.01
C GLY A 125 -19.40 9.96 -33.18
N LEU A 126 -19.03 10.85 -34.11
CA LEU A 126 -19.82 12.05 -34.42
C LEU A 126 -21.18 11.72 -35.06
N ALA A 127 -21.32 10.54 -35.68
CA ALA A 127 -22.60 10.10 -36.24
C ALA A 127 -23.64 9.83 -35.14
N GLU A 128 -23.19 9.26 -34.02
CA GLU A 128 -24.01 8.97 -32.85
C GLU A 128 -24.21 10.21 -31.98
N HIS A 129 -23.18 11.06 -31.86
CA HIS A 129 -23.21 12.28 -31.05
C HIS A 129 -22.69 13.49 -31.84
N PRO A 130 -23.54 14.14 -32.65
CA PRO A 130 -23.15 15.28 -33.46
C PRO A 130 -22.69 16.46 -32.59
N ILE A 131 -21.51 17.01 -32.90
CA ILE A 131 -20.98 18.20 -32.23
C ILE A 131 -21.53 19.47 -32.88
N THR A 132 -21.79 20.49 -32.06
CA THR A 132 -22.25 21.82 -32.52
C THR A 132 -21.13 22.85 -32.59
N SER A 133 -19.99 22.57 -31.96
CA SER A 133 -18.77 23.38 -32.02
C SER A 133 -17.54 22.50 -31.99
N TYR A 134 -16.52 22.91 -32.72
CA TYR A 134 -15.18 22.32 -32.74
C TYR A 134 -14.21 23.45 -33.05
N GLU A 135 -13.39 23.82 -32.08
CA GLU A 135 -12.45 24.94 -32.20
C GLU A 135 -11.04 24.40 -32.02
N ALA A 136 -10.15 24.77 -32.94
CA ALA A 136 -8.73 24.44 -32.85
C ALA A 136 -7.87 25.64 -33.24
N THR A 137 -6.88 25.96 -32.41
CA THR A 137 -5.87 27.00 -32.67
C THR A 137 -4.50 26.45 -32.33
N GLY A 138 -3.47 26.80 -33.09
CA GLY A 138 -2.11 26.32 -32.85
C GLY A 138 -1.06 27.41 -32.91
N GLU A 139 -0.01 27.31 -32.11
CA GLU A 139 1.20 28.14 -32.23
C GLU A 139 2.43 27.25 -32.39
N ILE A 140 3.35 27.59 -33.31
CA ILE A 140 4.59 26.83 -33.48
C ILE A 140 5.48 27.08 -32.25
N VAL A 141 5.83 26.01 -31.54
CA VAL A 141 6.73 26.04 -30.38
C VAL A 141 8.07 25.32 -30.64
N GLY A 142 8.13 24.46 -31.64
CA GLY A 142 9.37 23.85 -32.14
C GLY A 142 9.38 23.79 -33.66
N TRP A 143 10.43 24.32 -34.30
CA TRP A 143 10.53 24.35 -35.77
C TRP A 143 11.96 24.62 -36.21
N SER A 144 12.31 24.13 -37.40
CA SER A 144 13.59 24.41 -38.04
C SER A 144 13.39 24.85 -39.50
N PRO A 145 14.22 25.79 -40.02
CA PRO A 145 14.12 26.24 -41.40
C PRO A 145 14.32 25.09 -42.39
N GLY A 146 13.31 24.87 -43.24
CA GLY A 146 13.33 23.79 -44.23
C GLY A 146 13.19 22.38 -43.65
N GLY A 147 12.86 22.26 -42.36
CA GLY A 147 12.54 20.98 -41.74
C GLY A 147 11.22 20.40 -42.25
N ASP A 148 11.13 19.08 -42.17
CA ASP A 148 9.92 18.32 -42.50
C ASP A 148 9.01 18.10 -41.29
N GLU A 149 9.34 18.68 -40.13
CA GLU A 149 8.60 18.55 -38.88
C GLU A 149 8.53 19.88 -38.12
N ALA A 150 7.39 20.11 -37.45
CA ALA A 150 7.17 21.20 -36.51
C ALA A 150 6.35 20.72 -35.31
N ILE A 151 6.68 21.22 -34.12
CA ILE A 151 5.89 21.08 -32.90
C ILE A 151 5.01 22.33 -32.74
N VAL A 152 3.72 22.09 -32.53
CA VAL A 152 2.68 23.11 -32.45
C VAL A 152 1.95 22.93 -31.14
N ALA A 153 1.97 23.93 -30.26
CA ALA A 153 1.08 23.98 -29.11
C ALA A 153 -0.35 24.17 -29.63
N LEU A 154 -1.08 23.06 -29.72
CA LEU A 154 -2.41 22.97 -30.30
C LEU A 154 -3.44 22.97 -29.18
N THR A 155 -4.34 23.94 -29.20
CA THR A 155 -5.51 23.99 -28.34
C THR A 155 -6.71 23.48 -29.12
N VAL A 156 -7.35 22.40 -28.66
CA VAL A 156 -8.61 21.86 -29.20
C VAL A 156 -9.65 21.86 -28.09
N SER A 157 -10.78 22.55 -28.29
CA SER A 157 -11.90 22.56 -27.33
C SER A 157 -11.47 22.79 -25.87
N GLN A 158 -10.59 23.77 -25.63
CA GLN A 158 -9.98 24.15 -24.34
C GLN A 158 -8.81 23.31 -23.83
N VAL A 159 -8.48 22.18 -24.48
CA VAL A 159 -7.33 21.35 -24.10
C VAL A 159 -6.12 21.74 -24.93
N THR A 160 -4.99 22.06 -24.30
CA THR A 160 -3.75 22.46 -24.98
C THR A 160 -2.67 21.40 -24.80
N TYR A 161 -2.03 21.02 -25.90
CA TYR A 161 -0.97 20.02 -25.92
C TYR A 161 0.00 20.27 -27.08
N ASP A 162 1.22 19.76 -26.96
CA ASP A 162 2.20 19.82 -28.04
C ASP A 162 1.88 18.74 -29.08
N ALA A 163 1.69 19.19 -30.32
CA ALA A 163 1.30 18.38 -31.46
C ALA A 163 2.39 18.39 -32.54
N ARG A 164 2.68 17.23 -33.10
CA ARG A 164 3.58 17.10 -34.25
C ARG A 164 2.83 17.38 -35.54
N PHE A 165 3.42 18.19 -36.40
CA PHE A 165 3.03 18.38 -37.78
C PHE A 165 4.18 17.96 -38.69
N THR A 166 3.90 17.12 -39.68
CA THR A 166 4.90 16.61 -40.63
C THR A 166 4.59 17.08 -42.04
N ARG A 167 5.63 17.26 -42.85
CA ARG A 167 5.50 17.67 -44.25
C ARG A 167 5.47 16.46 -45.18
N ALA A 168 4.37 16.27 -45.90
CA ALA A 168 4.27 15.26 -46.96
C ALA A 168 3.61 15.86 -48.21
N GLY A 169 4.20 15.62 -49.38
CA GLY A 169 3.69 16.16 -50.65
C GLY A 169 3.58 17.69 -50.70
N GLY A 170 4.44 18.39 -49.94
CA GLY A 170 4.43 19.86 -49.85
C GLY A 170 3.36 20.46 -48.94
N ARG A 171 2.63 19.63 -48.19
CA ARG A 171 1.60 20.06 -47.23
C ARG A 171 2.01 19.69 -45.80
N TRP A 172 1.66 20.54 -44.84
CA TRP A 172 1.73 20.21 -43.44
C TRP A 172 0.51 19.37 -43.05
N LEU A 173 0.76 18.27 -42.35
CA LEU A 173 -0.23 17.30 -41.92
C LEU A 173 -0.09 17.05 -40.43
N TYR A 174 -1.21 16.87 -39.74
CA TYR A 174 -1.22 16.53 -38.32
C TYR A 174 -0.72 15.09 -38.11
N ALA A 175 0.30 14.94 -37.26
CA ALA A 175 0.99 13.68 -36.98
C ALA A 175 0.77 13.17 -35.54
N GLY A 176 -0.11 13.83 -34.78
CA GLY A 176 -0.48 13.41 -33.42
C GLY A 176 0.10 14.31 -32.33
N VAL A 177 -0.05 13.87 -31.08
CA VAL A 177 0.64 14.45 -29.92
C VAL A 177 2.15 14.20 -30.05
N ASP A 178 2.96 15.10 -29.51
CA ASP A 178 4.40 14.92 -29.35
C ASP A 178 4.67 13.94 -28.19
N TRP A 179 5.22 12.78 -28.53
CA TRP A 179 5.42 11.66 -27.61
C TRP A 179 6.90 11.34 -27.46
N ASP A 180 7.32 11.05 -26.23
CA ASP A 180 8.49 10.22 -25.99
C ASP A 180 8.10 8.76 -26.26
N GLU A 181 9.02 7.98 -26.83
CA GLU A 181 8.77 6.59 -27.22
C GLU A 181 9.74 5.63 -26.54
N LEU A 182 9.19 4.52 -26.04
CA LEU A 182 9.94 3.40 -25.51
C LEU A 182 9.45 2.11 -26.20
N ALA A 183 10.37 1.35 -26.79
CA ALA A 183 10.06 0.14 -27.52
C ALA A 183 10.36 -1.11 -26.68
N GLY A 184 9.38 -2.00 -26.58
CA GLY A 184 9.49 -3.35 -26.02
C GLY A 184 9.55 -4.41 -27.11
N GLU A 185 9.23 -5.64 -26.74
CA GLU A 185 9.15 -6.78 -27.66
C GLU A 185 7.86 -6.72 -28.49
N HIS A 186 6.73 -6.49 -27.81
CA HIS A 186 5.39 -6.46 -28.41
C HIS A 186 4.78 -5.07 -28.43
N PHE A 187 5.31 -4.11 -27.67
CA PHE A 187 4.71 -2.76 -27.57
C PHE A 187 5.64 -1.61 -27.94
N ILE A 188 5.04 -0.51 -28.39
CA ILE A 188 5.65 0.83 -28.38
C ILE A 188 4.85 1.67 -27.39
N LEU A 189 5.45 1.99 -26.25
CA LEU A 189 4.88 2.90 -25.27
C LEU A 189 5.18 4.35 -25.68
N LYS A 190 4.11 5.14 -25.81
CA LYS A 190 4.13 6.57 -26.08
C LYS A 190 3.68 7.30 -24.83
N HIS A 191 4.52 8.18 -24.30
CA HIS A 191 4.29 8.87 -23.03
C HIS A 191 4.73 10.33 -23.09
N GLN A 192 4.32 11.14 -22.12
CA GLN A 192 4.69 12.55 -22.03
C GLN A 192 5.72 12.72 -20.90
N GLY A 193 6.81 13.46 -21.12
CA GLY A 193 7.81 13.68 -20.07
C GLY A 193 7.20 14.26 -18.78
N GLY A 194 7.57 13.71 -17.62
CA GLY A 194 7.09 14.16 -16.31
C GLY A 194 6.03 13.26 -15.64
N ASP A 195 5.73 12.09 -16.19
CA ASP A 195 4.82 11.12 -15.60
C ASP A 195 5.25 10.68 -14.18
N ALA A 196 4.27 10.47 -13.30
CA ALA A 196 4.48 10.03 -11.91
C ALA A 196 4.96 8.57 -11.80
N VAL A 197 4.90 7.81 -12.89
CA VAL A 197 5.22 6.37 -12.97
C VAL A 197 6.31 6.17 -14.02
N ASP A 198 7.25 5.27 -13.75
CA ASP A 198 8.36 4.95 -14.64
C ASP A 198 7.84 4.33 -15.96
N PRO A 199 8.07 4.95 -17.14
CA PRO A 199 7.65 4.40 -18.43
C PRO A 199 8.20 3.00 -18.70
N GLN A 200 9.43 2.69 -18.25
CA GLN A 200 9.99 1.35 -18.43
C GLN A 200 9.17 0.31 -17.67
N ARG A 201 8.74 0.64 -16.44
CA ARG A 201 7.90 -0.27 -15.65
C ARG A 201 6.54 -0.51 -16.31
N ILE A 202 5.93 0.52 -16.90
CA ILE A 202 4.66 0.37 -17.63
C ILE A 202 4.82 -0.55 -18.84
N LEU A 203 5.93 -0.41 -19.57
CA LEU A 203 6.23 -1.29 -20.69
C LEU A 203 6.41 -2.74 -20.22
N ASP A 204 7.14 -2.97 -19.12
CA ASP A 204 7.32 -4.31 -18.55
C ASP A 204 5.97 -4.94 -18.15
N LEU A 205 5.08 -4.17 -17.50
CA LEU A 205 3.72 -4.60 -17.14
C LEU A 205 2.89 -4.97 -18.39
N ALA A 206 3.09 -4.27 -19.50
CA ALA A 206 2.42 -4.58 -20.76
C ALA A 206 2.89 -5.90 -21.36
N GLU A 207 4.19 -6.17 -21.33
CA GLU A 207 4.79 -7.43 -21.81
C GLU A 207 4.37 -8.62 -20.93
N GLU A 208 4.27 -8.42 -19.62
CA GLU A 208 3.70 -9.41 -18.68
C GLU A 208 2.23 -9.72 -19.06
N ALA A 209 1.40 -8.68 -19.24
CA ALA A 209 0.01 -8.83 -19.64
C ALA A 209 -0.14 -9.52 -21.01
N TYR A 210 0.74 -9.22 -21.97
CA TYR A 210 0.76 -9.90 -23.27
C TYR A 210 1.05 -11.38 -23.13
N THR A 211 2.08 -11.73 -22.36
CA THR A 211 2.48 -13.12 -22.15
C THR A 211 1.32 -13.93 -21.56
N GLN A 212 0.63 -13.38 -20.54
CA GLN A 212 -0.55 -14.00 -19.93
C GLN A 212 -1.68 -14.16 -20.95
N VAL A 213 -2.14 -13.06 -21.57
CA VAL A 213 -3.32 -13.06 -22.45
C VAL A 213 -3.09 -13.95 -23.69
N ALA A 214 -1.90 -13.89 -24.28
CA ALA A 214 -1.54 -14.74 -25.42
C ALA A 214 -1.55 -16.22 -25.04
N ALA A 215 -0.96 -16.55 -23.89
CA ALA A 215 -0.95 -17.92 -23.37
C ALA A 215 -2.37 -18.42 -23.06
N ASP A 216 -3.20 -17.60 -22.41
CA ASP A 216 -4.54 -17.96 -21.94
C ASP A 216 -5.55 -18.11 -23.06
N LEU A 217 -5.46 -17.31 -24.12
CA LEU A 217 -6.33 -17.39 -25.29
C LEU A 217 -5.83 -18.34 -26.38
N ASP A 218 -4.58 -18.83 -26.29
CA ASP A 218 -3.90 -19.55 -27.38
C ASP A 218 -3.92 -18.73 -28.69
N ALA A 219 -3.73 -17.41 -28.55
CA ALA A 219 -3.86 -16.45 -29.64
C ALA A 219 -2.50 -15.83 -29.96
N THR A 220 -2.13 -15.83 -31.24
CA THR A 220 -1.04 -14.98 -31.72
C THR A 220 -1.60 -13.59 -31.97
N ILE A 221 -1.30 -12.63 -31.09
CA ILE A 221 -1.72 -11.24 -31.26
C ILE A 221 -0.80 -10.62 -32.32
N PRO A 222 -1.30 -10.32 -33.54
CA PRO A 222 -0.44 -9.92 -34.64
C PRO A 222 -0.18 -8.42 -34.59
N LEU A 223 1.10 -8.05 -34.74
CA LEU A 223 1.67 -6.68 -34.83
C LEU A 223 2.03 -6.04 -33.48
N THR A 224 3.12 -5.27 -33.50
CA THR A 224 3.52 -4.40 -32.39
C THR A 224 2.40 -3.42 -32.07
N GLN A 225 1.95 -3.40 -30.81
CA GLN A 225 0.83 -2.61 -30.34
C GLN A 225 1.31 -1.29 -29.76
N GLU A 226 0.68 -0.17 -30.13
CA GLU A 226 0.96 1.11 -29.47
C GLU A 226 0.19 1.20 -28.16
N ILE A 227 0.85 1.68 -27.10
CA ILE A 227 0.23 2.14 -25.85
C ILE A 227 0.46 3.65 -25.75
N LYS A 228 -0.59 4.42 -25.46
CA LYS A 228 -0.51 5.88 -25.27
C LYS A 228 -0.91 6.24 -23.86
N LEU A 229 0.04 6.75 -23.08
CA LEU A 229 -0.16 7.16 -21.70
C LEU A 229 -0.36 8.67 -21.62
N TYR A 230 -1.55 9.09 -21.20
CA TYR A 230 -1.93 10.49 -21.11
C TYR A 230 -1.75 11.00 -19.68
N GLY A 231 -0.93 12.05 -19.51
CA GLY A 231 -0.76 12.74 -18.22
C GLY A 231 -1.92 13.68 -17.86
N ASP A 232 -2.75 14.04 -18.84
CA ASP A 232 -3.88 14.96 -18.68
C ASP A 232 -5.22 14.28 -19.02
N ALA A 233 -6.19 14.43 -18.12
CA ALA A 233 -7.51 13.82 -18.22
C ALA A 233 -8.31 14.34 -19.42
N ASP A 234 -8.24 15.64 -19.65
CA ASP A 234 -9.00 16.30 -20.70
C ASP A 234 -8.40 15.96 -22.07
N LEU A 235 -7.07 15.81 -22.15
CA LEU A 235 -6.38 15.34 -23.35
C LEU A 235 -6.72 13.89 -23.69
N PHE A 236 -6.75 13.00 -22.69
CA PHE A 236 -7.22 11.64 -22.90
C PHE A 236 -8.65 11.62 -23.46
N ARG A 237 -9.58 12.32 -22.80
CA ARG A 237 -10.99 12.42 -23.23
C ARG A 237 -11.12 12.99 -24.64
N ALA A 238 -10.35 14.03 -24.97
CA ALA A 238 -10.33 14.62 -26.30
C ALA A 238 -9.80 13.66 -27.38
N SER A 239 -9.04 12.63 -26.98
CA SER A 239 -8.43 11.67 -27.89
C SER A 239 -9.29 10.44 -28.21
N ILE A 240 -10.36 10.18 -27.45
CA ILE A 240 -11.29 9.06 -27.64
C ILE A 240 -12.63 9.54 -28.21
N SER A 241 -13.47 8.62 -28.66
CA SER A 241 -14.78 8.98 -29.24
C SER A 241 -15.62 9.79 -28.23
N PRO A 242 -16.25 10.91 -28.66
CA PRO A 242 -17.14 11.70 -27.81
C PRO A 242 -18.35 10.93 -27.24
N SER A 243 -18.66 9.78 -27.82
CA SER A 243 -19.75 8.90 -27.39
C SER A 243 -19.39 7.99 -26.20
N GLN A 244 -18.12 7.94 -25.80
CA GLN A 244 -17.66 7.05 -24.73
C GLN A 244 -18.01 7.60 -23.33
N PRO A 245 -18.39 6.74 -22.37
CA PRO A 245 -18.58 7.13 -20.98
C PRO A 245 -17.26 7.57 -20.31
N ASP A 246 -17.32 8.05 -19.06
CA ASP A 246 -16.13 8.41 -18.26
C ASP A 246 -15.29 7.16 -17.96
N VAL A 247 -14.39 6.82 -18.89
CA VAL A 247 -13.44 5.71 -18.81
C VAL A 247 -12.03 6.22 -18.55
N ASP A 248 -11.16 5.33 -18.05
CA ASP A 248 -9.74 5.56 -17.80
C ASP A 248 -8.84 4.81 -18.81
N SER A 249 -9.43 3.90 -19.58
CA SER A 249 -8.76 3.14 -20.62
C SER A 249 -9.69 2.91 -21.80
N TRP A 250 -9.11 2.85 -22.99
CA TRP A 250 -9.86 2.60 -24.22
C TRP A 250 -8.98 2.04 -25.32
N ALA A 251 -9.47 1.01 -26.01
CA ALA A 251 -8.92 0.56 -27.26
C ALA A 251 -10.02 0.21 -28.27
N GLY A 252 -9.85 0.65 -29.51
CA GLY A 252 -10.64 0.24 -30.66
C GLY A 252 -9.86 -0.68 -31.62
N PRO A 253 -10.54 -1.35 -32.56
CA PRO A 253 -9.89 -2.16 -33.58
C PRO A 253 -8.83 -1.36 -34.37
N GLY A 254 -7.59 -1.84 -34.40
CA GLY A 254 -6.46 -1.23 -35.11
C GLY A 254 -5.95 0.10 -34.53
N THR A 255 -6.33 0.44 -33.29
CA THR A 255 -5.89 1.66 -32.60
C THR A 255 -4.91 1.36 -31.46
N ALA A 256 -4.27 2.39 -30.90
CA ALA A 256 -3.47 2.23 -29.69
C ALA A 256 -4.35 1.87 -28.49
N ILE A 257 -3.78 1.18 -27.50
CA ILE A 257 -4.34 1.12 -26.15
C ILE A 257 -4.09 2.48 -25.51
N LYS A 258 -5.15 3.23 -25.20
CA LYS A 258 -5.06 4.56 -24.59
C LYS A 258 -5.34 4.45 -23.11
N LEU A 259 -4.48 5.06 -22.30
CA LEU A 259 -4.55 5.01 -20.84
C LEU A 259 -4.50 6.42 -20.26
N TRP A 260 -5.37 6.71 -19.30
CA TRP A 260 -5.30 7.90 -18.45
C TRP A 260 -5.25 7.48 -16.99
N LEU A 261 -4.24 7.98 -16.29
CA LEU A 261 -3.99 7.60 -14.90
C LEU A 261 -4.91 8.35 -13.94
N ARG A 262 -5.90 7.65 -13.38
CA ARG A 262 -6.57 8.03 -12.12
C ARG A 262 -5.74 7.51 -10.93
N GLU A 263 -6.07 7.94 -9.71
CA GLU A 263 -5.53 7.33 -8.49
C GLU A 263 -5.72 5.80 -8.53
N GLY A 264 -4.64 5.01 -8.49
CA GLY A 264 -4.70 3.55 -8.69
C GLY A 264 -3.34 2.85 -8.92
N GLY A 265 -2.30 3.60 -9.31
CA GLY A 265 -0.92 3.10 -9.41
C GLY A 265 -0.71 2.06 -10.52
N GLU A 266 0.38 1.28 -10.42
CA GLU A 266 0.78 0.26 -11.40
C GLU A 266 -0.28 -0.83 -11.62
N ARG A 267 -1.03 -1.20 -10.56
CA ARG A 267 -2.06 -2.24 -10.64
C ARG A 267 -3.16 -1.89 -11.63
N ALA A 268 -3.69 -0.66 -11.55
CA ALA A 268 -4.75 -0.20 -12.44
C ALA A 268 -4.27 -0.15 -13.91
N ILE A 269 -2.99 0.19 -14.13
CA ILE A 269 -2.37 0.19 -15.46
C ILE A 269 -2.35 -1.22 -16.05
N GLN A 270 -1.87 -2.18 -15.28
CA GLN A 270 -1.76 -3.57 -15.74
C GLN A 270 -3.14 -4.18 -16.01
N GLU A 271 -4.12 -3.94 -15.13
CA GLU A 271 -5.52 -4.37 -15.33
C GLU A 271 -6.10 -3.78 -16.62
N ALA A 272 -5.91 -2.48 -16.85
CA ALA A 272 -6.39 -1.79 -18.05
C ALA A 272 -5.73 -2.34 -19.33
N ILE A 273 -4.41 -2.54 -19.33
CA ILE A 273 -3.69 -3.10 -20.48
C ILE A 273 -4.18 -4.51 -20.78
N ALA A 274 -4.25 -5.38 -19.77
CA ALA A 274 -4.72 -6.76 -19.94
C ALA A 274 -6.16 -6.79 -20.47
N ARG A 275 -7.04 -5.92 -19.96
CA ARG A 275 -8.43 -5.79 -20.43
C ARG A 275 -8.47 -5.40 -21.91
N GLU A 276 -7.86 -4.28 -22.28
CA GLU A 276 -7.93 -3.73 -23.63
C GLU A 276 -7.25 -4.66 -24.65
N LEU A 277 -6.11 -5.25 -24.28
CA LEU A 277 -5.42 -6.23 -25.10
C LEU A 277 -6.30 -7.47 -25.37
N THR A 278 -6.98 -7.96 -24.34
CA THR A 278 -7.90 -9.10 -24.45
C THR A 278 -9.06 -8.77 -25.40
N LEU A 279 -9.68 -7.61 -25.25
CA LEU A 279 -10.77 -7.19 -26.13
C LEU A 279 -10.30 -7.05 -27.58
N GLN A 280 -9.14 -6.45 -27.82
CA GLN A 280 -8.58 -6.34 -29.17
C GLN A 280 -8.30 -7.73 -29.77
N SER A 281 -7.70 -8.64 -29.00
CA SER A 281 -7.40 -10.01 -29.42
C SER A 281 -8.67 -10.78 -29.79
N LEU A 282 -9.71 -10.73 -28.96
CA LEU A 282 -10.99 -11.40 -29.23
C LEU A 282 -11.72 -10.80 -30.43
N SER A 283 -11.64 -9.48 -30.60
CA SER A 283 -12.22 -8.79 -31.77
C SER A 283 -11.50 -9.18 -33.06
N ALA A 284 -10.18 -9.32 -33.03
CA ALA A 284 -9.38 -9.78 -34.17
C ALA A 284 -9.70 -11.23 -34.58
N GLN A 285 -10.25 -12.02 -33.65
CA GLN A 285 -10.75 -13.37 -33.89
C GLN A 285 -12.21 -13.42 -34.33
N GLU A 286 -12.86 -12.26 -34.55
CA GLU A 286 -14.27 -12.14 -34.95
C GLU A 286 -15.24 -12.73 -33.91
N LEU A 287 -14.88 -12.69 -32.61
CA LEU A 287 -15.83 -13.03 -31.55
C LEU A 287 -16.78 -11.84 -31.34
N GLU A 288 -18.07 -12.03 -31.63
CA GLU A 288 -19.12 -11.00 -31.50
C GLU A 288 -19.98 -11.16 -30.21
N THR A 289 -19.82 -12.25 -29.45
CA THR A 289 -20.60 -12.49 -28.23
C THR A 289 -20.15 -11.58 -27.08
N ASP A 290 -20.82 -10.44 -26.88
CA ASP A 290 -20.41 -9.36 -25.96
C ASP A 290 -20.17 -9.82 -24.52
N TRP A 291 -21.10 -10.58 -23.92
CA TRP A 291 -20.94 -11.02 -22.53
C TRP A 291 -19.70 -11.92 -22.38
N LEU A 292 -19.39 -12.74 -23.39
CA LEU A 292 -18.23 -13.61 -23.36
C LEU A 292 -16.95 -12.80 -23.51
N ARG A 293 -16.92 -11.80 -24.41
CA ARG A 293 -15.78 -10.89 -24.57
C ARG A 293 -15.49 -10.10 -23.31
N GLU A 294 -16.51 -9.45 -22.75
CA GLU A 294 -16.38 -8.64 -21.54
C GLU A 294 -16.05 -9.50 -20.31
N GLY A 295 -16.63 -10.71 -20.23
CA GLY A 295 -16.31 -11.67 -19.17
C GLY A 295 -14.86 -12.15 -19.23
N ILE A 296 -14.35 -12.47 -20.42
CA ILE A 296 -12.95 -12.88 -20.61
C ILE A 296 -12.01 -11.70 -20.33
N ALA A 297 -12.31 -10.51 -20.84
CA ALA A 297 -11.50 -9.32 -20.58
C ALA A 297 -11.43 -8.98 -19.08
N ALA A 298 -12.54 -9.08 -18.35
CA ALA A 298 -12.55 -8.89 -16.90
C ALA A 298 -11.79 -10.00 -16.15
N PHE A 299 -11.85 -11.24 -16.65
CA PHE A 299 -11.15 -12.39 -16.08
C PHE A 299 -9.63 -12.25 -16.24
N GLU A 300 -9.16 -11.92 -17.45
CA GLU A 300 -7.75 -11.68 -17.75
C GLU A 300 -7.19 -10.48 -16.97
N ALA A 301 -7.94 -9.37 -16.93
CA ALA A 301 -7.56 -8.19 -16.15
C ALA A 301 -7.38 -8.51 -14.67
N GLY A 302 -8.30 -9.28 -14.09
CA GLY A 302 -8.20 -9.71 -12.69
C GLY A 302 -6.96 -10.55 -12.41
N ARG A 303 -6.57 -11.41 -13.35
CA ARG A 303 -5.40 -12.30 -13.21
C ARG A 303 -4.05 -11.60 -13.35
N ALA A 304 -4.02 -10.43 -13.97
CA ALA A 304 -2.79 -9.69 -14.18
C ALA A 304 -2.23 -9.08 -12.87
N THR A 305 -2.95 -9.15 -11.76
CA THR A 305 -2.53 -8.59 -10.47
C THR A 305 -2.02 -9.67 -9.51
N PRO A 306 -1.15 -9.34 -8.53
CA PRO A 306 -0.80 -10.27 -7.46
C PRO A 306 -2.05 -10.78 -6.73
N LEU A 307 -2.11 -12.07 -6.38
CA LEU A 307 -3.35 -12.78 -5.94
C LEU A 307 -4.37 -13.05 -7.05
N GLY A 308 -4.07 -12.68 -8.30
CA GLY A 308 -4.85 -12.96 -9.49
C GLY A 308 -6.35 -12.71 -9.34
N ALA A 309 -7.14 -13.72 -9.73
CA ALA A 309 -8.60 -13.63 -9.77
C ALA A 309 -9.26 -13.23 -8.42
N HIS A 310 -8.53 -13.28 -7.31
CA HIS A 310 -9.06 -12.85 -6.01
C HIS A 310 -9.41 -11.36 -5.91
N TRP A 311 -8.72 -10.49 -6.66
CA TRP A 311 -9.09 -9.07 -6.73
C TRP A 311 -10.42 -8.86 -7.45
N ALA A 312 -10.54 -9.44 -8.64
CA ALA A 312 -11.77 -9.42 -9.42
C ALA A 312 -12.95 -10.03 -8.64
N ALA A 313 -12.70 -11.13 -7.92
CA ALA A 313 -13.68 -11.74 -7.03
C ALA A 313 -14.22 -10.75 -5.97
N GLY A 314 -13.34 -10.01 -5.30
CA GLY A 314 -13.76 -9.00 -4.32
C GLY A 314 -14.59 -7.85 -4.90
N LYS A 315 -14.37 -7.53 -6.18
CA LYS A 315 -15.14 -6.51 -6.92
C LYS A 315 -16.50 -7.03 -7.40
N TYR A 316 -16.53 -8.22 -8.00
CA TYR A 316 -17.67 -8.71 -8.76
C TYR A 316 -18.63 -9.58 -7.95
N TRP A 317 -18.15 -10.39 -7.00
CA TRP A 317 -19.02 -11.30 -6.25
C TRP A 317 -20.15 -10.61 -5.48
N PRO A 318 -19.92 -9.47 -4.79
CA PRO A 318 -21.01 -8.79 -4.09
C PRO A 318 -22.18 -8.40 -5.01
N VAL A 319 -21.87 -8.01 -6.26
CA VAL A 319 -22.86 -7.64 -7.27
C VAL A 319 -23.63 -8.87 -7.76
N VAL A 320 -22.92 -9.96 -8.11
CA VAL A 320 -23.54 -11.18 -8.62
C VAL A 320 -24.39 -11.87 -7.55
N GLN A 321 -23.90 -11.96 -6.31
CA GLN A 321 -24.64 -12.56 -5.21
C GLN A 321 -25.94 -11.82 -4.91
N ASP A 322 -25.91 -10.49 -4.93
CA ASP A 322 -27.12 -9.68 -4.73
C ASP A 322 -28.14 -9.91 -5.86
N ALA A 323 -27.66 -9.93 -7.12
CA ALA A 323 -28.51 -10.19 -8.27
C ALA A 323 -29.15 -11.59 -8.21
N VAL A 324 -28.38 -12.65 -7.96
CA VAL A 324 -28.88 -14.03 -7.86
C VAL A 324 -29.86 -14.17 -6.69
N ARG A 325 -29.59 -13.54 -5.54
CA ARG A 325 -30.48 -13.57 -4.37
C ARG A 325 -31.81 -12.88 -4.63
N ARG A 326 -31.81 -11.83 -5.45
CA ARG A 326 -33.00 -11.03 -5.82
C ARG A 326 -33.68 -11.53 -7.10
N HIS A 327 -33.13 -12.56 -7.76
CA HIS A 327 -33.56 -13.02 -9.07
C HIS A 327 -33.58 -11.89 -10.13
N ASN A 328 -32.55 -11.04 -10.09
CA ASN A 328 -32.38 -9.89 -10.98
C ASN A 328 -31.15 -10.05 -11.90
N GLU A 329 -30.56 -11.24 -11.97
CA GLU A 329 -29.51 -11.56 -12.94
C GLU A 329 -30.05 -11.59 -14.38
N PHE A 330 -29.19 -11.34 -15.37
CA PHE A 330 -29.55 -11.53 -16.77
C PHE A 330 -29.79 -13.02 -17.06
N PRO A 331 -30.84 -13.41 -17.80
CA PRO A 331 -31.00 -14.79 -18.22
C PRO A 331 -29.85 -15.19 -19.16
N LEU A 332 -29.19 -16.33 -18.93
CA LEU A 332 -27.99 -16.74 -19.66
C LEU A 332 -28.14 -16.73 -21.20
N TYR A 333 -29.34 -17.00 -21.72
CA TYR A 333 -29.62 -17.03 -23.17
C TYR A 333 -30.19 -15.73 -23.72
N GLU A 334 -30.40 -14.74 -22.86
CA GLU A 334 -30.99 -13.45 -23.18
C GLU A 334 -30.12 -12.32 -22.58
N ILE A 335 -28.82 -12.58 -22.39
CA ILE A 335 -27.89 -11.54 -21.99
C ILE A 335 -27.83 -10.54 -23.16
N PRO A 336 -28.21 -9.26 -22.94
CA PRO A 336 -28.28 -8.27 -24.01
C PRO A 336 -26.89 -7.99 -24.62
N SER A 337 -26.85 -7.46 -25.84
CA SER A 337 -25.61 -6.85 -26.35
C SER A 337 -25.22 -5.66 -25.46
N TRP A 338 -23.93 -5.34 -25.38
CA TRP A 338 -23.44 -4.22 -24.55
C TRP A 338 -24.17 -2.90 -24.84
N ILE A 339 -24.50 -2.64 -26.11
CA ILE A 339 -25.22 -1.42 -26.52
C ILE A 339 -26.69 -1.39 -26.05
N GLU A 340 -27.24 -2.54 -25.69
CA GLU A 340 -28.61 -2.71 -25.21
C GLU A 340 -28.67 -2.80 -23.67
N VAL A 341 -27.52 -2.84 -22.99
CA VAL A 341 -27.45 -2.85 -21.52
C VAL A 341 -27.95 -1.50 -20.98
N PRO A 342 -28.96 -1.48 -20.09
CA PRO A 342 -29.39 -0.24 -19.45
C PRO A 342 -28.25 0.40 -18.63
N ASP A 343 -28.14 1.73 -18.65
CA ASP A 343 -27.07 2.48 -17.94
C ASP A 343 -26.87 2.04 -16.47
N GLY A 344 -27.96 1.74 -15.76
CA GLY A 344 -27.93 1.30 -14.35
C GLY A 344 -27.59 -0.19 -14.13
N GLN A 345 -27.31 -0.96 -15.18
CA GLN A 345 -27.01 -2.39 -15.13
C GLN A 345 -25.66 -2.76 -15.73
N ALA A 346 -24.85 -1.79 -16.16
CA ALA A 346 -23.51 -2.01 -16.69
C ALA A 346 -22.60 -2.80 -15.73
N ASP A 347 -22.62 -2.46 -14.43
CA ASP A 347 -21.82 -3.17 -13.42
C ASP A 347 -22.27 -4.62 -13.24
N LEU A 348 -23.59 -4.86 -13.25
CA LEU A 348 -24.14 -6.21 -13.18
C LEU A 348 -23.75 -7.02 -14.42
N PHE A 349 -23.83 -6.43 -15.61
CA PHE A 349 -23.45 -7.09 -16.85
C PHE A 349 -22.01 -7.57 -16.80
N ARG A 350 -21.07 -6.68 -16.40
CA ARG A 350 -19.64 -7.04 -16.27
C ARG A 350 -19.41 -8.08 -15.19
N ALA A 351 -20.01 -7.91 -14.01
CA ALA A 351 -19.84 -8.84 -12.89
C ALA A 351 -20.37 -10.24 -13.19
N GLN A 352 -21.56 -10.33 -13.79
CA GLN A 352 -22.16 -11.60 -14.19
C GLN A 352 -21.36 -12.27 -15.31
N SER A 353 -20.92 -11.49 -16.32
CA SER A 353 -20.08 -11.99 -17.41
C SER A 353 -18.77 -12.58 -16.89
N TRP A 354 -18.08 -11.85 -16.00
CA TRP A 354 -16.88 -12.34 -15.31
C TRP A 354 -17.16 -13.63 -14.54
N SER A 355 -18.23 -13.68 -13.75
CA SER A 355 -18.59 -14.85 -12.93
C SER A 355 -18.88 -16.10 -13.76
N LEU A 356 -19.52 -15.94 -14.93
CA LEU A 356 -19.76 -17.04 -15.87
C LEU A 356 -18.44 -17.57 -16.44
N VAL A 357 -17.51 -16.68 -16.82
CA VAL A 357 -16.20 -17.07 -17.33
C VAL A 357 -15.37 -17.75 -16.24
N GLU A 358 -15.31 -17.18 -15.03
CA GLU A 358 -14.63 -17.79 -13.89
C GLU A 358 -15.19 -19.19 -13.61
N PHE A 359 -16.53 -19.35 -13.59
CA PHE A 359 -17.18 -20.65 -13.43
C PHE A 359 -16.79 -21.66 -14.52
N ILE A 360 -16.71 -21.22 -15.79
CA ILE A 360 -16.28 -22.09 -16.90
C ILE A 360 -14.83 -22.52 -16.71
N VAL A 361 -13.93 -21.59 -16.37
CA VAL A 361 -12.51 -21.89 -16.14
C VAL A 361 -12.35 -22.83 -14.94
N GLU A 362 -13.09 -22.60 -13.87
CA GLU A 362 -13.08 -23.45 -12.67
C GLU A 362 -13.54 -24.89 -12.96
N ARG A 363 -14.57 -25.06 -13.80
CA ARG A 363 -15.13 -26.39 -14.10
C ARG A 363 -14.45 -27.12 -15.26
N HIS A 364 -13.91 -26.38 -16.22
CA HIS A 364 -13.45 -26.93 -17.50
C HIS A 364 -12.03 -26.50 -17.90
N GLY A 365 -11.37 -25.68 -17.09
CA GLY A 365 -10.07 -25.09 -17.37
C GLY A 365 -10.10 -24.07 -18.51
N LEU A 366 -8.96 -23.41 -18.73
CA LEU A 366 -8.76 -22.53 -19.88
C LEU A 366 -8.99 -23.25 -21.22
N ALA A 367 -8.66 -24.54 -21.30
CA ALA A 367 -8.95 -25.35 -22.48
C ALA A 367 -10.46 -25.45 -22.77
N GLY A 368 -11.30 -25.49 -21.72
CA GLY A 368 -12.76 -25.41 -21.86
C GLY A 368 -13.22 -24.07 -22.39
N LEU A 369 -12.70 -22.99 -21.83
CA LEU A 369 -12.97 -21.62 -22.27
C LEU A 369 -12.60 -21.42 -23.76
N ARG A 370 -11.40 -21.85 -24.17
CA ARG A 370 -10.95 -21.79 -25.58
C ARG A 370 -11.87 -22.53 -26.53
N ARG A 371 -12.34 -23.73 -26.15
CA ARG A 371 -13.33 -24.47 -26.95
C ARG A 371 -14.64 -23.69 -27.07
N LEU A 372 -15.08 -23.02 -26.01
CA LEU A 372 -16.29 -22.20 -26.06
C LEU A 372 -16.10 -21.00 -26.99
N VAL A 373 -14.98 -20.27 -26.86
CA VAL A 373 -14.62 -19.16 -27.75
C VAL A 373 -14.64 -19.59 -29.22
N ALA A 374 -13.96 -20.70 -29.56
CA ALA A 374 -13.92 -21.21 -30.92
C ALA A 374 -15.30 -21.58 -31.50
N ARG A 375 -16.25 -22.00 -30.64
CA ARG A 375 -17.64 -22.26 -31.05
C ARG A 375 -18.42 -20.96 -31.22
N SER A 376 -18.24 -20.01 -30.31
CA SER A 376 -18.92 -18.71 -30.34
C SER A 376 -18.51 -17.83 -31.53
N ILE A 377 -17.29 -17.99 -32.06
CA ILE A 377 -16.88 -17.37 -33.33
C ILE A 377 -17.69 -17.94 -34.52
N ALA A 378 -17.99 -19.24 -34.50
CA ALA A 378 -18.68 -19.90 -35.61
C ALA A 378 -20.22 -19.76 -35.54
N SER A 379 -20.78 -19.47 -34.37
CA SER A 379 -22.23 -19.39 -34.15
C SER A 379 -22.55 -18.62 -32.88
N GLU A 380 -23.59 -17.79 -32.92
CA GLU A 380 -24.09 -17.05 -31.75
C GLU A 380 -25.05 -17.88 -30.86
N ASP A 381 -25.34 -19.15 -31.20
CA ASP A 381 -26.21 -20.02 -30.39
C ASP A 381 -25.49 -20.51 -29.12
N THR A 382 -25.62 -19.70 -28.05
CA THR A 382 -25.02 -19.97 -26.73
C THR A 382 -25.37 -21.36 -26.21
N ALA A 383 -26.63 -21.81 -26.34
CA ALA A 383 -27.07 -23.10 -25.82
C ALA A 383 -26.47 -24.27 -26.61
N ALA A 384 -26.34 -24.16 -27.93
CA ALA A 384 -25.64 -25.15 -28.75
C ALA A 384 -24.14 -25.17 -28.45
N ASN A 385 -23.53 -23.99 -28.26
CA ASN A 385 -22.11 -23.83 -28.00
C ASN A 385 -21.70 -24.44 -26.65
N LEU A 386 -22.46 -24.20 -25.58
CA LEU A 386 -22.21 -24.80 -24.26
C LEU A 386 -22.23 -26.34 -24.32
N ARG A 387 -23.22 -26.93 -25.00
CA ARG A 387 -23.28 -28.39 -25.21
C ARG A 387 -22.08 -28.90 -25.99
N ALA A 388 -21.73 -28.21 -27.08
CA ALA A 388 -20.67 -28.66 -27.99
C ALA A 388 -19.25 -28.46 -27.42
N ALA A 389 -19.02 -27.40 -26.67
CA ALA A 389 -17.70 -27.04 -26.13
C ALA A 389 -17.42 -27.67 -24.76
N LEU A 390 -18.43 -27.69 -23.88
CA LEU A 390 -18.28 -28.07 -22.47
C LEU A 390 -18.99 -29.40 -22.12
N GLY A 391 -19.86 -29.91 -23.01
CA GLY A 391 -20.67 -31.09 -22.72
C GLY A 391 -21.77 -30.85 -21.68
N ALA A 392 -22.05 -29.58 -21.37
CA ALA A 392 -23.00 -29.19 -20.35
C ALA A 392 -24.43 -29.11 -20.94
N ASP A 393 -25.41 -29.66 -20.23
CA ASP A 393 -26.80 -29.31 -20.50
C ASP A 393 -27.03 -27.84 -20.09
N PRO A 394 -27.60 -26.99 -20.95
CA PRO A 394 -27.68 -25.57 -20.66
C PRO A 394 -28.51 -25.25 -19.40
N ALA A 395 -29.64 -25.93 -19.17
CA ALA A 395 -30.46 -25.66 -18.00
C ALA A 395 -29.72 -26.04 -16.71
N ALA A 396 -29.06 -27.20 -16.72
CA ALA A 396 -28.20 -27.62 -15.61
C ALA A 396 -27.04 -26.64 -15.37
N PHE A 397 -26.38 -26.17 -16.43
CA PHE A 397 -25.28 -25.21 -16.34
C PHE A 397 -25.71 -23.91 -15.64
N GLN A 398 -26.89 -23.39 -15.98
CA GLN A 398 -27.41 -22.17 -15.35
C GLN A 398 -27.72 -22.37 -13.86
N ASP A 399 -28.31 -23.50 -13.48
CA ASP A 399 -28.61 -23.81 -12.08
C ASP A 399 -27.33 -24.05 -11.26
N GLU A 400 -26.33 -24.73 -11.84
CA GLU A 400 -25.02 -24.93 -11.21
C GLU A 400 -24.26 -23.61 -11.04
N TRP A 401 -24.28 -22.73 -12.04
CA TRP A 401 -23.68 -21.39 -11.94
C TRP A 401 -24.37 -20.55 -10.87
N ARG A 402 -25.71 -20.57 -10.77
CA ARG A 402 -26.43 -19.85 -9.71
C ARG A 402 -26.03 -20.31 -8.32
N GLU A 403 -25.86 -21.62 -8.11
CA GLU A 403 -25.40 -22.14 -6.83
C GLU A 403 -23.94 -21.74 -6.55
N TYR A 404 -23.07 -21.83 -7.55
CA TYR A 404 -21.70 -21.34 -7.48
C TYR A 404 -21.64 -19.85 -7.09
N ALA A 405 -22.47 -19.03 -7.73
CA ALA A 405 -22.59 -17.61 -7.45
C ALA A 405 -23.15 -17.34 -6.05
N ARG A 406 -24.15 -18.10 -5.59
CA ARG A 406 -24.73 -17.97 -4.25
C ARG A 406 -23.67 -18.10 -3.16
N ILE A 407 -22.70 -19.00 -3.33
CA ILE A 407 -21.59 -19.22 -2.38
C ILE A 407 -20.31 -18.44 -2.72
N ALA A 408 -20.36 -17.48 -3.66
CA ALA A 408 -19.19 -16.70 -4.13
C ALA A 408 -18.00 -17.58 -4.54
N GLY A 409 -18.28 -18.75 -5.12
CA GLY A 409 -17.27 -19.67 -5.61
C GLY A 409 -16.42 -20.37 -4.55
N VAL A 410 -16.84 -20.39 -3.27
CA VAL A 410 -16.12 -21.10 -2.20
C VAL A 410 -15.96 -22.60 -2.57
N PRO A 411 -14.73 -23.12 -2.68
CA PRO A 411 -14.51 -24.52 -3.03
C PRO A 411 -14.93 -25.47 -1.91
N GLY A 412 -15.77 -26.46 -2.21
CA GLY A 412 -16.31 -27.39 -1.21
C GLY A 412 -15.27 -28.33 -0.59
N ASP A 413 -14.20 -28.62 -1.31
CA ASP A 413 -13.04 -29.37 -0.81
C ASP A 413 -12.24 -28.55 0.21
N LEU A 414 -12.07 -27.25 -0.01
CA LEU A 414 -11.43 -26.36 0.96
C LEU A 414 -12.28 -26.15 2.22
N LEU A 415 -13.62 -26.14 2.09
CA LEU A 415 -14.52 -26.15 3.24
C LEU A 415 -14.31 -27.41 4.10
N SER A 416 -14.25 -28.57 3.43
CA SER A 416 -14.01 -29.86 4.07
C SER A 416 -12.61 -29.97 4.67
N LEU A 417 -11.62 -29.26 4.10
CA LEU A 417 -10.26 -29.16 4.64
C LEU A 417 -10.24 -28.31 5.91
N ALA A 418 -10.88 -27.14 5.87
CA ALA A 418 -10.95 -26.21 7.00
C ALA A 418 -11.60 -26.84 8.25
N GLN A 419 -12.68 -27.60 8.07
CA GLN A 419 -13.37 -28.33 9.15
C GLN A 419 -12.53 -29.45 9.80
N ARG A 420 -11.33 -29.73 9.31
CA ARG A 420 -10.38 -30.66 9.97
C ARG A 420 -9.50 -29.99 11.01
N PHE A 421 -9.59 -28.67 11.16
CA PHE A 421 -8.87 -27.94 12.20
C PHE A 421 -9.20 -28.51 13.57
N ASP A 422 -8.17 -28.95 14.29
CA ASP A 422 -8.28 -29.61 15.57
C ASP A 422 -7.88 -28.64 16.70
N SER A 423 -8.88 -28.06 17.36
CA SER A 423 -8.62 -27.12 18.46
C SER A 423 -8.01 -27.78 19.68
N GLU A 424 -8.19 -29.10 19.90
CA GLU A 424 -7.54 -29.79 21.01
C GLU A 424 -6.02 -29.86 20.79
N ARG A 425 -5.58 -30.23 19.59
CA ARG A 425 -4.15 -30.22 19.23
C ARG A 425 -3.56 -28.80 19.24
N ALA A 426 -4.30 -27.81 18.75
CA ALA A 426 -3.87 -26.42 18.85
C ALA A 426 -3.73 -25.98 20.33
N MET A 427 -4.64 -26.40 21.21
CA MET A 427 -4.55 -26.12 22.64
C MET A 427 -3.32 -26.76 23.32
N GLU A 428 -2.80 -27.88 22.81
CA GLU A 428 -1.53 -28.45 23.29
C GLU A 428 -0.33 -27.51 23.02
N HIS A 429 -0.32 -26.85 21.86
CA HIS A 429 0.68 -25.82 21.54
C HIS A 429 0.54 -24.60 22.45
N VAL A 430 -0.68 -24.12 22.68
CA VAL A 430 -0.97 -23.01 23.62
C VAL A 430 -0.47 -23.36 25.02
N ALA A 431 -0.84 -24.54 25.54
CA ALA A 431 -0.45 -24.99 26.88
C ALA A 431 1.07 -25.12 27.03
N THR A 432 1.75 -25.59 25.98
CA THR A 432 3.22 -25.70 25.98
C THR A 432 3.87 -24.32 26.03
N LEU A 433 3.52 -23.45 25.07
CA LEU A 433 4.12 -22.12 24.94
C LEU A 433 3.84 -21.25 26.16
N ALA A 434 2.63 -21.29 26.72
CA ALA A 434 2.24 -20.54 27.91
C ALA A 434 2.68 -21.17 29.24
N SER A 435 3.39 -22.29 29.22
CA SER A 435 3.78 -22.98 30.46
C SER A 435 4.83 -22.19 31.27
N PRO A 436 4.93 -22.44 32.59
CA PRO A 436 5.97 -21.84 33.41
C PRO A 436 7.40 -22.09 32.90
N GLU A 437 7.65 -23.21 32.22
CA GLU A 437 8.98 -23.53 31.66
C GLU A 437 9.44 -22.50 30.62
N PHE A 438 8.51 -22.03 29.79
CA PHE A 438 8.75 -21.01 28.77
C PHE A 438 8.73 -19.59 29.35
N GLY A 439 8.33 -19.44 30.63
CA GLY A 439 8.57 -18.26 31.46
C GLY A 439 8.04 -16.94 30.88
N GLY A 440 6.99 -16.99 30.04
CA GLY A 440 6.40 -15.83 29.37
C GLY A 440 7.20 -15.29 28.18
N ARG A 441 8.22 -16.02 27.71
CA ARG A 441 8.84 -15.85 26.38
C ARG A 441 9.30 -14.43 26.03
N ARG A 442 9.79 -13.65 27.00
CA ARG A 442 10.37 -12.34 26.70
C ARG A 442 11.50 -12.45 25.70
N ALA A 443 11.49 -11.61 24.66
CA ALA A 443 12.55 -11.53 23.67
C ALA A 443 13.95 -11.52 24.33
N GLY A 444 14.82 -12.41 23.86
CA GLY A 444 16.18 -12.56 24.37
C GLY A 444 16.34 -13.26 25.73
N SER A 445 15.24 -13.75 26.32
CA SER A 445 15.28 -14.60 27.52
C SER A 445 15.47 -16.08 27.17
N PRO A 446 15.88 -16.94 28.13
CA PRO A 446 15.90 -18.39 27.93
C PRO A 446 14.55 -18.97 27.49
N GLY A 447 13.44 -18.41 28.00
CA GLY A 447 12.09 -18.82 27.63
C GLY A 447 11.73 -18.52 26.17
N ALA A 448 12.19 -17.39 25.64
CA ALA A 448 12.04 -17.08 24.21
C ALA A 448 12.90 -17.98 23.33
N ALA A 449 14.11 -18.34 23.77
CA ALA A 449 14.93 -19.30 23.05
C ALA A 449 14.26 -20.68 22.99
N LEU A 450 13.71 -21.16 24.12
CA LEU A 450 12.91 -22.40 24.15
C LEU A 450 11.69 -22.34 23.23
N ALA A 451 10.98 -21.21 23.20
CA ALA A 451 9.86 -20.99 22.29
C ALA A 451 10.29 -21.06 20.81
N ALA A 452 11.37 -20.36 20.46
CA ALA A 452 11.89 -20.36 19.09
C ALA A 452 12.32 -21.76 18.64
N ASP A 453 13.04 -22.49 19.49
CA ASP A 453 13.46 -23.87 19.23
C ASP A 453 12.27 -24.83 19.10
N TYR A 454 11.26 -24.68 19.96
CA TYR A 454 10.03 -25.47 19.90
C TYR A 454 9.32 -25.25 18.57
N ILE A 455 9.09 -24.00 18.16
CA ILE A 455 8.40 -23.66 16.92
C ILE A 455 9.21 -24.14 15.70
N ALA A 456 10.52 -23.95 15.71
CA ALA A 456 11.41 -24.46 14.66
C ALA A 456 11.32 -26.00 14.53
N ALA A 457 11.25 -26.71 15.65
CA ALA A 457 11.06 -28.16 15.65
C ALA A 457 9.67 -28.57 15.09
N GLN A 458 8.61 -27.81 15.39
CA GLN A 458 7.30 -28.05 14.79
C GLN A 458 7.32 -27.80 13.27
N PHE A 459 7.92 -26.69 12.82
CA PHE A 459 8.10 -26.41 11.39
C PHE A 459 8.87 -27.52 10.66
N ALA A 460 9.94 -28.03 11.27
CA ALA A 460 10.69 -29.17 10.73
C ALA A 460 9.84 -30.45 10.66
N ALA A 461 9.06 -30.75 11.70
CA ALA A 461 8.17 -31.91 11.73
C ALA A 461 7.04 -31.81 10.68
N LEU A 462 6.61 -30.60 10.38
CA LEU A 462 5.63 -30.29 9.33
C LEU A 462 6.22 -30.37 7.92
N GLY A 463 7.54 -30.39 7.79
CA GLY A 463 8.26 -30.47 6.51
C GLY A 463 8.41 -29.12 5.80
N LEU A 464 8.32 -28.01 6.54
CA LEU A 464 8.57 -26.67 6.01
C LEU A 464 10.07 -26.48 5.76
N GLU A 465 10.44 -25.71 4.75
CA GLU A 465 11.83 -25.36 4.46
C GLU A 465 12.32 -24.22 5.37
N PRO A 466 13.53 -24.31 5.95
CA PRO A 466 14.08 -23.25 6.79
C PRO A 466 14.44 -22.00 5.96
N LEU A 467 14.03 -20.82 6.43
CA LEU A 467 14.30 -19.52 5.78
C LEU A 467 14.99 -18.48 6.68
N GLY A 468 15.59 -18.90 7.78
CA GLY A 468 16.37 -18.06 8.69
C GLY A 468 17.82 -17.89 8.25
N ASP A 469 18.72 -17.69 9.22
CA ASP A 469 20.12 -17.42 8.96
C ASP A 469 20.84 -18.64 8.35
N PRO A 470 21.84 -18.42 7.48
CA PRO A 470 22.65 -19.50 6.93
C PRO A 470 23.47 -20.18 8.04
N VAL A 471 23.34 -21.51 8.14
CA VAL A 471 24.16 -22.36 9.01
C VAL A 471 25.43 -22.80 8.28
N SER A 472 25.33 -22.99 6.96
CA SER A 472 26.44 -23.26 6.05
C SER A 472 26.08 -22.79 4.65
N ASP A 473 27.01 -22.92 3.69
CA ASP A 473 26.79 -22.54 2.28
C ASP A 473 25.57 -23.22 1.62
N THR A 474 25.09 -24.34 2.19
CA THR A 474 23.99 -25.15 1.62
C THR A 474 22.87 -25.43 2.61
N GLN A 475 22.91 -24.87 3.83
CA GLN A 475 21.89 -25.13 4.85
C GLN A 475 21.49 -23.85 5.55
N GLN A 476 20.18 -23.63 5.65
CA GLN A 476 19.58 -22.54 6.41
C GLN A 476 19.00 -23.05 7.73
N SER A 477 18.98 -22.17 8.73
CA SER A 477 18.27 -22.35 10.00
C SER A 477 16.81 -21.92 9.84
N TYR A 478 15.91 -22.31 10.75
CA TYR A 478 14.61 -21.64 10.85
C TYR A 478 14.72 -20.28 11.56
N LEU A 479 15.82 -20.03 12.28
CA LEU A 479 16.01 -18.84 13.11
C LEU A 479 16.69 -17.73 12.32
N GLN A 480 16.03 -16.58 12.17
CA GLN A 480 16.63 -15.32 11.73
C GLN A 480 16.96 -14.50 12.97
N GLN A 481 18.24 -14.46 13.37
CA GLN A 481 18.67 -13.88 14.64
C GLN A 481 18.95 -12.38 14.52
N PHE A 482 18.54 -11.63 15.53
CA PHE A 482 18.81 -10.20 15.60
C PHE A 482 18.99 -9.71 17.04
N PRO A 483 19.76 -8.63 17.25
CA PRO A 483 19.96 -8.06 18.57
C PRO A 483 18.76 -7.24 19.01
N VAL A 484 18.37 -7.40 20.27
CA VAL A 484 17.44 -6.50 20.99
C VAL A 484 18.14 -5.90 22.20
N SER A 485 17.82 -4.65 22.52
CA SER A 485 18.43 -3.93 23.64
C SER A 485 17.37 -3.36 24.57
N TYR A 486 17.44 -3.73 25.84
CA TYR A 486 16.51 -3.24 26.85
C TYR A 486 17.14 -3.27 28.26
N THR A 487 16.51 -2.59 29.21
CA THR A 487 16.75 -2.75 30.65
C THR A 487 15.43 -2.89 31.42
N GLN A 488 15.49 -3.54 32.58
CA GLN A 488 14.34 -3.71 33.49
C GLN A 488 14.78 -3.78 34.95
N ALA A 489 13.84 -3.70 35.89
CA ALA A 489 14.13 -3.97 37.28
C ALA A 489 14.69 -5.40 37.46
N ILE A 490 15.71 -5.56 38.31
CA ILE A 490 16.32 -6.86 38.64
C ILE A 490 16.05 -7.32 40.08
N SER A 491 15.45 -6.44 40.88
CA SER A 491 14.95 -6.72 42.21
C SER A 491 13.62 -6.01 42.39
N VAL A 492 12.77 -6.50 43.29
CA VAL A 492 11.52 -5.84 43.66
C VAL A 492 11.81 -4.40 44.09
N PRO A 493 11.24 -3.38 43.42
CA PRO A 493 11.39 -1.99 43.83
C PRO A 493 10.87 -1.77 45.26
N THR A 494 11.43 -0.80 45.98
CA THR A 494 10.99 -0.51 47.36
C THR A 494 10.64 0.96 47.53
N PHE A 495 9.50 1.22 48.16
CA PHE A 495 9.06 2.56 48.56
C PHE A 495 8.69 2.57 50.05
N ALA A 496 9.37 3.40 50.83
CA ALA A 496 9.08 3.63 52.23
C ALA A 496 8.96 5.12 52.56
N LEU A 497 8.06 5.43 53.49
CA LEU A 497 7.89 6.75 54.11
C LEU A 497 8.54 6.73 55.49
N LEU A 498 9.36 7.74 55.76
CA LEU A 498 10.16 7.90 56.97
C LEU A 498 9.80 9.22 57.64
N ASP A 499 9.84 9.25 58.96
CA ASP A 499 9.67 10.47 59.75
C ASP A 499 10.81 11.47 59.48
N SER A 500 10.50 12.76 59.48
CA SER A 500 11.50 13.84 59.42
C SER A 500 12.19 14.07 60.76
N ASP A 501 11.54 13.67 61.86
CA ASP A 501 12.14 13.67 63.19
C ASP A 501 13.14 12.49 63.28
N GLY A 502 14.39 12.78 62.94
CA GLY A 502 15.48 11.95 63.44
C GLY A 502 15.37 11.91 64.96
N VAL A 503 14.97 10.77 65.52
CA VAL A 503 15.06 10.55 66.97
C VAL A 503 16.48 10.99 67.36
N PRO A 504 16.68 11.91 68.32
CA PRO A 504 17.99 12.11 68.91
C PRO A 504 18.32 10.82 69.65
N SER A 505 18.83 9.81 68.95
CA SER A 505 19.27 8.59 69.59
C SER A 505 20.49 8.96 70.43
N GLU A 506 20.55 8.47 71.66
CA GLU A 506 21.73 8.59 72.53
C GLU A 506 22.97 7.85 71.95
N TRP A 507 22.88 7.33 70.72
CA TRP A 507 23.84 6.46 70.06
C TRP A 507 24.26 7.05 68.71
N PRO A 508 25.55 7.41 68.50
CA PRO A 508 26.02 8.19 67.33
C PRO A 508 25.91 7.54 65.94
N PHE A 509 25.19 6.43 65.79
CA PHE A 509 25.22 5.60 64.57
C PHE A 509 23.85 5.34 63.93
N GLN A 510 22.74 5.91 64.44
CA GLN A 510 21.42 5.74 63.82
C GLN A 510 21.03 7.02 63.06
N LYS A 511 21.11 6.96 61.72
CA LYS A 511 20.99 8.11 60.81
C LYS A 511 19.67 8.11 60.00
N TYR A 512 18.64 7.42 60.47
CA TYR A 512 17.37 7.25 59.75
C TYR A 512 16.19 7.59 60.67
N GLY A 513 15.21 8.36 60.17
CA GLY A 513 13.93 8.62 60.85
C GLY A 513 13.12 7.34 61.06
N ALA A 514 12.15 7.36 61.98
CA ALA A 514 11.29 6.20 62.24
C ALA A 514 10.52 5.81 60.96
N LEU A 515 10.39 4.51 60.69
CA LEU A 515 9.59 4.01 59.57
C LEU A 515 8.11 4.32 59.81
N LEU A 516 7.51 5.17 58.98
CA LEU A 516 6.08 5.51 59.06
C LEU A 516 5.23 4.51 58.29
N HIS A 517 5.67 4.16 57.08
CA HIS A 517 4.94 3.23 56.21
C HIS A 517 5.85 2.59 55.17
N THR A 518 5.49 1.38 54.71
CA THR A 518 6.09 0.73 53.55
C THR A 518 4.96 0.43 52.58
N PHE A 519 5.11 0.88 51.35
CA PHE A 519 4.14 0.64 50.29
C PHE A 519 4.45 -0.69 49.61
N THR A 520 3.40 -1.35 49.13
CA THR A 520 3.43 -2.67 48.52
C THR A 520 3.56 -2.53 47.00
N TYR A 521 4.60 -3.14 46.44
CA TYR A 521 4.84 -3.14 45.00
C TYR A 521 3.70 -3.85 44.24
N ARG A 522 3.25 -3.28 43.11
CA ARG A 522 2.11 -3.72 42.29
C ARG A 522 0.74 -3.67 42.98
N GLN A 523 0.63 -3.04 44.14
CA GLN A 523 -0.63 -2.79 44.84
C GLN A 523 -0.79 -1.31 45.15
N ASP A 524 0.25 -0.73 45.75
CA ASP A 524 0.28 0.68 46.10
C ASP A 524 1.07 1.51 45.07
N PHE A 525 2.09 0.90 44.46
CA PHE A 525 2.98 1.59 43.53
C PHE A 525 3.61 0.67 42.46
N LEU A 526 4.01 1.26 41.34
CA LEU A 526 4.74 0.61 40.24
C LEU A 526 5.89 1.52 39.77
N GLU A 527 6.96 0.95 39.21
CA GLU A 527 8.00 1.74 38.56
C GLU A 527 7.56 2.24 37.19
N ARG A 528 7.77 3.54 36.92
CA ARG A 528 7.52 4.14 35.60
C ARG A 528 8.80 4.17 34.77
N THR A 529 9.85 4.81 35.30
CA THR A 529 11.13 4.98 34.61
C THR A 529 12.27 5.24 35.59
N GLY A 530 13.46 5.42 35.05
CA GLY A 530 14.66 5.77 35.80
C GLY A 530 15.28 4.62 36.58
N GLN A 531 16.14 4.95 37.54
CA GLN A 531 16.95 3.98 38.29
C GLN A 531 17.56 4.59 39.55
N GLY A 532 18.19 3.75 40.37
CA GLY A 532 18.98 4.17 41.52
C GLY A 532 18.18 4.20 42.82
N SER A 533 18.72 4.89 43.81
CA SER A 533 18.10 5.03 45.12
C SER A 533 18.00 6.50 45.50
N ALA A 534 16.84 6.90 46.02
CA ALA A 534 16.58 8.23 46.55
C ALA A 534 16.23 8.14 48.02
N GLU A 535 16.81 8.99 48.85
CA GLU A 535 16.32 9.23 50.21
C GLU A 535 16.40 10.73 50.48
N GLY A 536 15.25 11.38 50.57
CA GLY A 536 15.17 12.83 50.68
C GLY A 536 13.82 13.30 51.21
N GLU A 537 13.74 14.57 51.57
CA GLU A 537 12.50 15.22 51.99
C GLU A 537 11.44 15.06 50.91
N LEU A 538 10.23 14.67 51.31
CA LEU A 538 9.08 14.53 50.41
C LEU A 538 8.45 15.91 50.19
N VAL A 539 8.41 16.35 48.94
CA VAL A 539 7.93 17.68 48.56
C VAL A 539 6.78 17.56 47.58
N TRP A 540 5.61 18.06 47.96
CA TRP A 540 4.50 18.25 47.03
C TRP A 540 4.83 19.36 46.03
N VAL A 541 4.61 19.09 44.75
CA VAL A 541 4.81 20.04 43.65
C VAL A 541 3.48 20.29 42.97
N ARG A 542 3.09 21.56 42.87
CA ARG A 542 1.86 21.94 42.16
C ARG A 542 2.12 22.06 40.66
N PRO A 543 1.17 21.65 39.79
CA PRO A 543 1.26 21.91 38.36
C PRO A 543 1.50 23.40 38.06
N GLY A 544 2.54 23.70 37.28
CA GLY A 544 2.93 25.08 36.94
C GLY A 544 4.43 25.29 36.72
N ASN A 545 4.84 26.54 36.52
CA ASN A 545 6.25 26.91 36.30
C ASN A 545 7.07 26.72 37.59
N LEU A 546 8.25 26.11 37.46
CA LEU A 546 9.20 25.83 38.55
C LEU A 546 10.32 26.88 38.65
N GLU A 547 10.24 28.03 37.99
CA GLU A 547 11.28 29.06 38.00
C GLU A 547 11.78 29.38 39.44
N GLY A 548 13.10 29.37 39.62
CA GLY A 548 13.74 29.57 40.93
C GLY A 548 13.73 28.37 41.88
N VAL A 549 12.94 27.33 41.64
CA VAL A 549 12.89 26.12 42.49
C VAL A 549 14.13 25.23 42.28
N ARG A 550 14.67 24.71 43.38
CA ARG A 550 15.76 23.72 43.45
C ARG A 550 15.42 22.68 44.52
N PHE A 551 15.49 21.40 44.18
CA PHE A 551 15.04 20.31 45.05
C PHE A 551 16.15 19.71 45.92
N GLY A 552 17.43 19.85 45.53
CA GLY A 552 18.56 19.49 46.40
C GLY A 552 18.59 18.04 46.90
N GLY A 553 18.04 17.09 46.14
CA GLY A 553 17.92 15.68 46.49
C GLY A 553 16.56 15.27 47.07
N ALA A 554 15.62 16.22 47.22
CA ALA A 554 14.24 15.93 47.65
C ALA A 554 13.51 15.01 46.67
N VAL A 555 12.54 14.25 47.19
CA VAL A 555 11.63 13.43 46.38
C VAL A 555 10.40 14.26 46.04
N ALA A 556 10.20 14.53 44.75
CA ALA A 556 9.06 15.31 44.28
C ALA A 556 7.81 14.44 44.14
N LEU A 557 6.66 14.93 44.61
CA LEU A 557 5.35 14.29 44.52
C LEU A 557 4.40 15.21 43.73
N GLU A 558 3.89 14.75 42.60
CA GLU A 558 2.99 15.52 41.71
C GLU A 558 1.96 14.60 41.05
N GLU A 559 0.76 15.09 40.73
CA GLU A 559 -0.26 14.30 40.03
C GLU A 559 -0.11 14.40 38.50
N ASN A 560 -0.34 13.29 37.78
CA ASN A 560 -0.50 13.24 36.32
C ASN A 560 0.58 14.01 35.52
N ILE A 561 1.85 13.69 35.74
CA ILE A 561 2.96 14.37 35.07
C ILE A 561 3.38 13.72 33.74
N SER A 562 3.88 14.54 32.80
CA SER A 562 4.50 14.10 31.56
C SER A 562 5.98 13.75 31.75
N ASP A 563 6.58 12.99 30.81
CA ASP A 563 7.99 12.62 30.90
C ASP A 563 8.92 13.85 30.80
N ALA A 564 8.54 14.84 29.98
CA ALA A 564 9.23 16.14 29.95
C ALA A 564 9.17 16.88 31.30
N ARG A 565 8.10 16.69 32.09
CA ARG A 565 8.00 17.26 33.44
C ARG A 565 8.89 16.52 34.44
N ILE A 566 9.00 15.20 34.32
CA ILE A 566 9.94 14.38 35.12
C ILE A 566 11.37 14.85 34.88
N GLN A 567 11.78 15.02 33.62
CA GLN A 567 13.12 15.50 33.27
C GLN A 567 13.40 16.89 33.88
N GLN A 568 12.44 17.81 33.84
CA GLN A 568 12.59 19.13 34.47
C GLN A 568 12.78 19.06 36.01
N LEU A 569 12.14 18.11 36.68
CA LEU A 569 12.29 17.91 38.13
C LEU A 569 13.71 17.41 38.44
N GLU A 570 14.20 16.44 37.67
CA GLU A 570 15.58 15.93 37.78
C GLU A 570 16.63 17.02 37.52
N GLU A 571 16.49 17.79 36.43
CA GLU A 571 17.40 18.91 36.10
C GLU A 571 17.46 19.98 37.20
N ARG A 572 16.40 20.07 38.02
CA ARG A 572 16.30 20.96 39.18
C ARG A 572 16.78 20.32 40.48
N GLY A 573 17.34 19.12 40.39
CA GLY A 573 17.98 18.39 41.47
C GLY A 573 17.03 17.55 42.31
N ALA A 574 15.89 17.10 41.78
CA ALA A 574 15.09 16.09 42.48
C ALA A 574 15.89 14.79 42.59
N GLY A 575 15.85 14.14 43.75
CA GLY A 575 16.52 12.86 44.00
C GLY A 575 15.70 11.66 43.55
N GLY A 576 14.37 11.83 43.43
CA GLY A 576 13.39 10.84 42.97
C GLY A 576 12.05 11.52 42.71
N VAL A 577 11.15 10.84 42.01
CA VAL A 577 9.81 11.36 41.68
C VAL A 577 8.74 10.32 41.99
N ILE A 578 7.65 10.76 42.59
CA ILE A 578 6.44 9.98 42.82
C ILE A 578 5.30 10.66 42.06
N VAL A 579 4.59 9.90 41.24
CA VAL A 579 3.49 10.38 40.41
C VAL A 579 2.20 9.79 40.93
N VAL A 580 1.25 10.64 41.31
CA VAL A 580 -0.10 10.17 41.63
C VAL A 580 -0.86 9.97 40.33
N THR A 581 -1.35 8.76 40.10
CA THR A 581 -2.16 8.42 38.93
C THR A 581 -3.60 8.10 39.33
N GLY A 582 -4.48 8.01 38.35
CA GLY A 582 -5.85 7.52 38.56
C GLY A 582 -5.97 5.99 38.61
N GLN A 583 -4.84 5.26 38.67
CA GLN A 583 -4.85 3.80 38.68
C GLN A 583 -5.25 3.27 40.06
N GLU A 584 -5.96 2.14 40.02
CA GLU A 584 -6.32 1.35 41.19
C GLU A 584 -5.33 0.19 41.40
N SER A 585 -5.41 -0.48 42.56
CA SER A 585 -4.55 -1.63 42.87
C SER A 585 -4.65 -2.71 41.80
N ASP A 586 -5.85 -3.01 41.31
CA ASP A 586 -6.07 -4.05 40.30
C ASP A 586 -5.42 -3.68 38.95
N ASP A 587 -5.32 -2.39 38.64
CA ASP A 587 -4.60 -1.89 37.46
C ASP A 587 -3.09 -2.11 37.60
N LEU A 588 -2.52 -1.91 38.80
CA LEU A 588 -1.09 -2.14 39.02
C LEU A 588 -0.72 -3.63 39.06
N GLN A 589 -1.65 -4.48 39.52
CA GLN A 589 -1.46 -5.94 39.53
C GLN A 589 -1.44 -6.54 38.12
N SER A 590 -2.08 -5.88 37.16
CA SER A 590 -2.12 -6.25 35.75
C SER A 590 -1.04 -5.53 34.93
N SER A 591 -0.63 -4.32 35.32
CA SER A 591 0.37 -3.52 34.60
C SER A 591 1.77 -4.13 34.66
N TYR A 592 2.62 -3.78 33.69
CA TYR A 592 4.06 -4.03 33.73
C TYR A 592 4.81 -2.78 33.29
N ALA A 593 6.01 -2.58 33.83
CA ALA A 593 6.90 -1.56 33.30
C ALA A 593 7.52 -2.10 32.00
N GLN A 594 7.24 -1.43 30.87
CA GLN A 594 7.86 -1.78 29.59
C GLN A 594 9.39 -1.75 29.70
N ALA A 595 10.02 -2.72 29.06
CA ALA A 595 11.47 -2.75 28.99
C ALA A 595 11.93 -1.61 28.08
N THR A 596 12.70 -0.66 28.61
CA THR A 596 13.11 0.54 27.86
C THR A 596 14.50 0.36 27.26
N SER A 597 14.75 1.03 26.13
CA SER A 597 16.08 1.10 25.49
C SER A 597 17.11 1.87 26.32
N GLY A 598 16.68 2.46 27.45
CA GLY A 598 17.48 3.13 28.46
C GLY A 598 16.59 3.95 29.39
N PRO A 599 17.06 4.35 30.58
CA PRO A 599 16.36 5.30 31.41
C PRO A 599 16.54 6.72 30.83
N GLU A 600 15.44 7.40 30.50
CA GLU A 600 15.47 8.81 30.07
C GLU A 600 15.94 9.76 31.20
N VAL A 601 15.80 9.32 32.46
CA VAL A 601 16.14 10.04 33.69
C VAL A 601 16.95 9.17 34.64
N SER A 602 17.88 9.73 35.40
CA SER A 602 18.83 8.95 36.24
C SER A 602 18.37 8.71 37.69
N ILE A 603 17.15 9.15 38.02
CA ILE A 603 16.53 9.06 39.35
C ILE A 603 15.34 8.08 39.36
N PRO A 604 14.99 7.43 40.48
CA PRO A 604 13.85 6.53 40.53
C PRO A 604 12.52 7.29 40.39
N VAL A 605 11.66 6.83 39.48
CA VAL A 605 10.31 7.39 39.26
C VAL A 605 9.27 6.32 39.48
N PHE A 606 8.41 6.51 40.48
CA PHE A 606 7.31 5.61 40.80
C PHE A 606 5.97 6.26 40.54
N GLU A 607 5.01 5.47 40.08
CA GLU A 607 3.59 5.81 40.06
C GLU A 607 2.92 5.19 41.28
N ILE A 608 2.01 5.92 41.93
CA ILE A 608 1.23 5.44 43.07
C ILE A 608 -0.26 5.57 42.77
N THR A 609 -1.05 4.62 43.29
CA THR A 609 -2.50 4.65 43.19
C THR A 609 -3.10 5.82 43.98
N ALA A 610 -4.34 6.19 43.65
CA ALA A 610 -5.08 7.16 44.45
C ALA A 610 -5.20 6.71 45.92
N ALA A 611 -5.45 5.43 46.16
CA ALA A 611 -5.52 4.86 47.51
C ALA A 611 -4.18 4.93 48.28
N ALA A 612 -3.06 4.68 47.59
CA ALA A 612 -1.72 4.82 48.18
C ALA A 612 -1.40 6.27 48.50
N PHE A 613 -1.84 7.21 47.66
CA PHE A 613 -1.68 8.64 47.93
C PHE A 613 -2.50 9.09 49.14
N GLU A 614 -3.77 8.69 49.26
CA GLU A 614 -4.56 8.98 50.47
C GLU A 614 -3.92 8.35 51.72
N THR A 615 -3.44 7.10 51.64
CA THR A 615 -2.69 6.46 52.73
C THR A 615 -1.45 7.25 53.11
N LEU A 616 -0.71 7.78 52.13
CA LEU A 616 0.44 8.64 52.35
C LEU A 616 0.04 9.89 53.14
N LEU A 617 -1.02 10.58 52.73
CA LEU A 617 -1.50 11.81 53.40
C LEU A 617 -2.01 11.52 54.82
N GLU A 618 -2.77 10.44 55.02
CA GLU A 618 -3.23 10.01 56.34
C GLU A 618 -2.08 9.76 57.32
N ARG A 619 -0.97 9.14 56.84
CA ARG A 619 0.23 8.90 57.65
C ARG A 619 0.94 10.19 58.04
N LEU A 620 0.78 11.25 57.25
CA LEU A 620 1.31 12.58 57.51
C LEU A 620 0.33 13.49 58.28
N GLY A 621 -0.91 13.03 58.49
CA GLY A 621 -1.97 13.84 59.10
C GLY A 621 -2.42 15.00 58.22
N LEU A 622 -2.36 14.84 56.90
CA LEU A 622 -2.75 15.84 55.90
C LEU A 622 -4.02 15.40 55.17
N GLU A 623 -4.79 16.38 54.67
CA GLU A 623 -5.91 16.16 53.76
C GLU A 623 -5.56 16.66 52.34
N ARG A 624 -6.04 15.96 51.30
CA ARG A 624 -5.78 16.33 49.89
C ARG A 624 -6.20 17.77 49.55
N GLY A 625 -7.25 18.28 50.19
CA GLY A 625 -7.71 19.67 50.03
C GLY A 625 -6.67 20.71 50.45
N GLU A 626 -5.79 20.40 51.40
CA GLU A 626 -4.73 21.30 51.86
C GLU A 626 -3.67 21.53 50.76
N LEU A 627 -3.40 20.49 49.96
CA LEU A 627 -2.43 20.53 48.85
C LEU A 627 -2.88 21.39 47.67
N ALA A 628 -4.20 21.52 47.44
CA ALA A 628 -4.74 22.34 46.37
C ALA A 628 -4.46 23.84 46.55
N SER A 629 -4.30 24.28 47.81
CA SER A 629 -4.01 25.67 48.19
C SER A 629 -2.54 25.92 48.53
N ALA A 630 -1.70 24.89 48.44
CA ALA A 630 -0.29 24.95 48.79
C ALA A 630 0.51 25.91 47.89
N PRO A 631 1.65 26.44 48.40
CA PRO A 631 2.64 27.11 47.54
C PRO A 631 3.12 26.19 46.40
N PRO A 632 3.79 26.72 45.36
CA PRO A 632 4.26 25.92 44.22
C PRO A 632 5.04 24.66 44.60
N THR A 633 5.77 24.71 45.72
CA THR A 633 6.37 23.55 46.38
C THR A 633 6.08 23.58 47.87
N LEU A 634 5.66 22.45 48.45
CA LEU A 634 5.39 22.30 49.88
C LEU A 634 6.12 21.07 50.43
N PRO A 635 7.13 21.24 51.31
CA PRO A 635 7.69 20.12 52.05
C PRO A 635 6.65 19.53 53.01
N LEU A 636 6.53 18.20 53.02
CA LEU A 636 5.46 17.50 53.74
C LEU A 636 5.87 16.99 55.13
N GLY A 637 7.06 17.35 55.61
CA GLY A 637 7.52 16.96 56.95
C GLY A 637 7.85 15.47 57.10
N ALA A 638 8.22 14.80 56.01
CA ALA A 638 8.66 13.41 55.99
C ALA A 638 9.73 13.19 54.91
N HIS A 639 10.42 12.07 54.98
CA HIS A 639 11.35 11.61 53.96
C HIS A 639 10.76 10.42 53.20
N ALA A 640 11.00 10.36 51.89
CA ALA A 640 10.71 9.18 51.09
C ALA A 640 12.01 8.46 50.75
N ARG A 641 12.02 7.13 50.90
CA ARG A 641 13.10 6.24 50.46
C ARG A 641 12.60 5.39 49.29
N LEU A 642 13.22 5.57 48.13
CA LEU A 642 12.95 4.87 46.89
C LEU A 642 14.17 4.04 46.49
N SER A 643 13.95 2.83 45.99
CA SER A 643 15.01 2.02 45.38
C SER A 643 14.49 1.30 44.15
N LEU A 644 15.13 1.57 43.00
CA LEU A 644 14.87 0.95 41.70
C LEU A 644 16.20 0.47 41.11
N ALA A 645 16.51 -0.81 41.29
CA ALA A 645 17.70 -1.40 40.72
C ALA A 645 17.44 -1.84 39.28
N ARG A 646 17.99 -1.10 38.31
CA ARG A 646 18.07 -1.49 36.90
C ARG A 646 19.54 -1.66 36.51
N PRO A 647 19.91 -2.74 35.80
CA PRO A 647 21.24 -2.85 35.21
C PRO A 647 21.37 -1.86 34.04
N PRO A 648 22.60 -1.61 33.55
CA PRO A 648 22.78 -0.98 32.25
C PRO A 648 21.99 -1.72 31.16
N VAL A 649 21.61 -1.00 30.11
CA VAL A 649 20.96 -1.58 28.93
C VAL A 649 21.78 -2.76 28.44
N THR A 650 21.13 -3.92 28.37
CA THR A 650 21.75 -5.15 27.89
C THR A 650 21.29 -5.42 26.47
N THR A 651 22.24 -5.76 25.60
CA THR A 651 21.95 -6.28 24.27
C THR A 651 22.04 -7.80 24.30
N THR A 652 21.00 -8.48 23.83
CA THR A 652 20.92 -9.94 23.71
C THR A 652 20.37 -10.32 22.34
N LEU A 653 20.57 -11.56 21.92
CA LEU A 653 20.00 -12.08 20.67
C LEU A 653 18.61 -12.68 20.93
N THR A 654 17.71 -12.42 20.00
CA THR A 654 16.44 -13.12 19.83
C THR A 654 16.32 -13.55 18.36
N ALA A 655 15.21 -14.16 17.95
CA ALA A 655 15.03 -14.58 16.57
C ALA A 655 13.60 -14.38 16.07
N ASN A 656 13.44 -14.28 14.75
CA ASN A 656 12.21 -14.72 14.09
C ASN A 656 12.35 -16.20 13.74
N VAL A 657 11.25 -16.95 13.72
CA VAL A 657 11.21 -18.34 13.24
C VAL A 657 10.46 -18.39 11.92
N LEU A 658 11.15 -18.75 10.83
CA LEU A 658 10.65 -18.66 9.46
C LEU A 658 10.65 -20.04 8.80
N GLY A 659 9.48 -20.52 8.38
CA GLY A 659 9.30 -21.77 7.65
C GLY A 659 8.50 -21.57 6.36
N LEU A 660 9.07 -21.96 5.22
CA LEU A 660 8.43 -21.85 3.91
C LEU A 660 7.79 -23.18 3.51
N LEU A 661 6.55 -23.16 3.04
CA LEU A 661 5.98 -24.22 2.22
C LEU A 661 6.02 -23.79 0.76
N PRO A 662 6.89 -24.37 -0.09
CA PRO A 662 6.95 -24.02 -1.49
C PRO A 662 5.62 -24.29 -2.22
N GLY A 663 5.26 -23.37 -3.11
CA GLY A 663 4.14 -23.51 -4.02
C GLY A 663 4.34 -24.67 -4.99
N SER A 664 3.23 -25.29 -5.38
CA SER A 664 3.24 -26.42 -6.32
C SER A 664 3.08 -26.02 -7.78
N ASP A 665 2.66 -24.78 -8.05
CA ASP A 665 2.47 -24.25 -9.39
C ASP A 665 3.69 -23.41 -9.80
N PRO A 666 4.41 -23.76 -10.88
CA PRO A 666 5.61 -23.02 -11.31
C PRO A 666 5.38 -21.53 -11.59
N ASP A 667 4.17 -21.14 -11.98
CA ASP A 667 3.85 -19.76 -12.34
C ASP A 667 3.44 -18.93 -11.11
N LEU A 668 3.00 -19.60 -10.03
CA LEU A 668 2.56 -18.96 -8.79
C LEU A 668 3.48 -19.22 -7.58
N ALA A 669 4.44 -20.14 -7.69
CA ALA A 669 5.32 -20.52 -6.58
C ALA A 669 6.22 -19.38 -6.09
N ASP A 670 6.48 -18.38 -6.94
CA ASP A 670 7.22 -17.17 -6.56
C ASP A 670 6.35 -16.13 -5.84
N GLU A 671 5.02 -16.28 -5.85
CA GLU A 671 4.13 -15.49 -5.00
C GLU A 671 4.05 -16.11 -3.59
N VAL A 672 4.21 -15.27 -2.57
CA VAL A 672 4.24 -15.68 -1.17
C VAL A 672 3.09 -15.07 -0.39
N ILE A 673 2.27 -15.95 0.20
CA ILE A 673 1.33 -15.58 1.27
C ILE A 673 2.05 -15.72 2.61
N LEU A 674 2.17 -14.64 3.36
CA LEU A 674 2.72 -14.67 4.71
C LEU A 674 1.59 -14.91 5.71
N VAL A 675 1.72 -15.93 6.56
CA VAL A 675 0.87 -16.16 7.71
C VAL A 675 1.73 -16.05 8.96
N GLY A 676 1.39 -15.13 9.86
CA GLY A 676 2.26 -14.83 10.99
C GLY A 676 1.53 -14.65 12.32
N ALA A 677 2.28 -14.82 13.39
CA ALA A 677 1.93 -14.50 14.77
C ALA A 677 3.22 -14.15 15.51
N HIS A 678 3.18 -13.31 16.54
CA HIS A 678 4.36 -13.16 17.41
C HIS A 678 4.34 -14.23 18.50
N TYR A 679 5.52 -14.68 18.93
CA TYR A 679 5.64 -15.73 19.95
C TYR A 679 6.16 -15.18 21.28
N ASP A 680 6.76 -13.99 21.30
CA ASP A 680 7.22 -13.37 22.54
C ASP A 680 6.07 -12.76 23.34
N HIS A 681 6.32 -12.58 24.63
CA HIS A 681 5.43 -11.87 25.55
C HIS A 681 6.25 -11.22 26.68
N ILE A 682 5.61 -10.73 27.74
CA ILE A 682 6.27 -9.89 28.78
C ILE A 682 7.30 -10.65 29.62
N GLY A 683 7.22 -11.98 29.77
CA GLY A 683 8.20 -12.76 30.53
C GLY A 683 8.07 -12.68 32.06
N ARG A 684 9.18 -12.96 32.78
CA ARG A 684 9.24 -12.98 34.25
C ARG A 684 9.68 -11.64 34.85
N LEU A 685 9.02 -11.23 35.92
CA LEU A 685 9.35 -10.07 36.75
C LEU A 685 10.18 -10.46 38.01
N PRO A 686 10.84 -9.49 38.67
CA PRO A 686 11.71 -9.75 39.82
C PRO A 686 11.02 -10.31 41.07
N ASP A 687 9.71 -10.11 41.22
CA ASP A 687 8.89 -10.66 42.29
C ASP A 687 8.48 -12.13 42.05
N GLY A 688 8.88 -12.70 40.90
CA GLY A 688 8.57 -14.07 40.50
C GLY A 688 7.29 -14.21 39.68
N PHE A 689 6.50 -13.14 39.52
CA PHE A 689 5.36 -13.14 38.60
C PHE A 689 5.85 -13.29 37.16
N TYR A 690 5.03 -13.92 36.32
CA TYR A 690 5.28 -13.99 34.89
C TYR A 690 3.98 -13.93 34.12
N PHE A 691 4.08 -13.43 32.89
CA PHE A 691 2.94 -13.27 31.99
C PHE A 691 2.94 -14.44 31.01
N PRO A 692 1.98 -15.37 31.09
CA PRO A 692 2.03 -16.58 30.28
C PRO A 692 1.72 -16.32 28.80
N GLY A 693 0.91 -15.32 28.46
CA GLY A 693 0.65 -14.93 27.07
C GLY A 693 -0.02 -16.04 26.24
N ALA A 694 -1.02 -16.71 26.81
CA ALA A 694 -1.70 -17.82 26.17
C ALA A 694 -2.55 -17.36 24.98
N ASN A 695 -3.39 -16.35 25.16
CA ASN A 695 -4.13 -15.72 24.07
C ASN A 695 -3.24 -14.73 23.33
N GLN A 696 -2.43 -13.91 24.03
CA GLN A 696 -1.48 -12.96 23.44
C GLN A 696 -0.02 -13.44 23.60
N ASN A 697 0.56 -14.16 22.63
CA ASN A 697 -0.03 -14.58 21.36
C ASN A 697 0.28 -16.05 21.01
N ALA A 698 0.34 -16.92 22.03
CA ALA A 698 0.51 -18.36 21.80
C ALA A 698 -0.67 -18.97 20.99
N SER A 699 -1.88 -18.41 21.10
CA SER A 699 -3.05 -18.80 20.32
C SER A 699 -2.83 -18.63 18.81
N GLY A 700 -2.24 -17.51 18.37
CA GLY A 700 -1.90 -17.26 16.97
C GLY A 700 -0.89 -18.26 16.43
N VAL A 701 0.19 -18.51 17.19
CA VAL A 701 1.20 -19.51 16.84
C VAL A 701 0.58 -20.91 16.75
N ALA A 702 -0.28 -21.26 17.70
CA ALA A 702 -0.94 -22.56 17.73
C ALA A 702 -1.85 -22.80 16.52
N ALA A 703 -2.67 -21.82 16.11
CA ALA A 703 -3.53 -21.99 14.93
C ALA A 703 -2.71 -22.04 13.63
N MET A 704 -1.60 -21.30 13.56
CA MET A 704 -0.68 -21.35 12.43
C MET A 704 -0.07 -22.76 12.27
N LEU A 705 0.41 -23.35 13.37
CA LEU A 705 0.95 -24.72 13.38
C LEU A 705 -0.13 -25.76 13.04
N GLU A 706 -1.31 -25.61 13.60
CA GLU A 706 -2.43 -26.55 13.37
C GLU A 706 -2.93 -26.49 11.92
N MET A 707 -3.03 -25.30 11.31
CA MET A 707 -3.37 -25.17 9.89
C MET A 707 -2.35 -25.90 9.00
N ALA A 708 -1.06 -25.72 9.27
CA ALA A 708 -0.01 -26.44 8.54
C ALA A 708 -0.09 -27.96 8.75
N GLN A 709 -0.45 -28.43 9.95
CA GLN A 709 -0.68 -29.85 10.25
C GLN A 709 -1.90 -30.41 9.49
N VAL A 710 -2.98 -29.64 9.37
CA VAL A 710 -4.15 -29.99 8.55
C VAL A 710 -3.75 -30.16 7.10
N TRP A 711 -2.98 -29.22 6.53
CA TRP A 711 -2.49 -29.32 5.16
C TRP A 711 -1.61 -30.53 4.94
N GLN A 712 -0.64 -30.76 5.82
CA GLN A 712 0.27 -31.90 5.75
C GLN A 712 -0.50 -33.22 5.77
N SER A 713 -1.41 -33.40 6.74
CA SER A 713 -2.17 -34.64 6.92
C SER A 713 -3.21 -34.89 5.83
N ALA A 714 -3.77 -33.83 5.25
CA ALA A 714 -4.69 -33.92 4.12
C ALA A 714 -3.97 -34.08 2.76
N GLY A 715 -2.65 -33.91 2.71
CA GLY A 715 -1.88 -33.89 1.47
C GLY A 715 -2.16 -32.66 0.59
N TYR A 716 -2.67 -31.58 1.18
CA TYR A 716 -2.90 -30.33 0.48
C TYR A 716 -1.56 -29.70 0.11
N ARG A 717 -1.46 -29.16 -1.10
CA ARG A 717 -0.30 -28.44 -1.62
C ARG A 717 -0.81 -27.15 -2.25
N PRO A 718 -0.49 -25.98 -1.68
CA PRO A 718 -0.90 -24.71 -2.26
C PRO A 718 -0.21 -24.49 -3.61
N ALA A 719 -0.83 -23.71 -4.49
CA ALA A 719 -0.23 -23.28 -5.76
C ALA A 719 0.87 -22.24 -5.50
N ARG A 720 0.57 -21.25 -4.65
CA ARG A 720 1.50 -20.24 -4.13
C ARG A 720 2.34 -20.77 -2.99
N SER A 721 3.51 -20.17 -2.80
CA SER A 721 4.30 -20.42 -1.61
C SER A 721 3.64 -19.78 -0.38
N VAL A 722 3.82 -20.41 0.79
CA VAL A 722 3.29 -19.89 2.06
C VAL A 722 4.42 -19.78 3.07
N LEU A 723 4.69 -18.57 3.52
CA LEU A 723 5.67 -18.29 4.57
C LEU A 723 4.96 -18.26 5.92
N PHE A 724 5.30 -19.21 6.78
CA PHE A 724 4.90 -19.24 8.18
C PHE A 724 5.95 -18.50 9.02
N ALA A 725 5.55 -17.44 9.69
CA ALA A 725 6.45 -16.58 10.45
C ALA A 725 6.01 -16.44 11.91
N ALA A 726 6.81 -16.96 12.84
CA ALA A 726 6.69 -16.64 14.26
C ALA A 726 7.63 -15.49 14.61
N TRP A 727 7.08 -14.30 14.81
CA TRP A 727 7.84 -13.07 15.06
C TRP A 727 8.35 -13.01 16.51
N GLY A 728 9.61 -12.65 16.67
CA GLY A 728 10.16 -12.32 17.98
C GLY A 728 10.15 -10.82 18.24
N ALA A 729 10.15 -10.43 19.52
CA ALA A 729 10.26 -9.05 19.97
C ALA A 729 9.16 -8.11 19.43
N GLU A 730 7.93 -8.60 19.34
CA GLU A 730 6.77 -7.75 19.07
C GLU A 730 6.52 -6.76 20.19
N GLU A 731 6.66 -7.22 21.44
CA GLU A 731 6.49 -6.42 22.65
C GLU A 731 7.55 -5.32 22.81
N LEU A 732 8.58 -5.35 21.96
CA LEU A 732 9.62 -4.33 21.84
C LEU A 732 9.42 -3.50 20.57
N GLY A 733 8.16 -3.24 20.20
CA GLY A 733 7.78 -2.40 19.07
C GLY A 733 7.92 -3.08 17.71
N SER A 734 7.50 -4.35 17.61
CA SER A 734 7.55 -5.14 16.36
C SER A 734 8.96 -5.27 15.78
N ALA A 735 9.98 -5.37 16.66
CA ALA A 735 11.38 -5.36 16.25
C ALA A 735 11.76 -6.53 15.32
N GLY A 736 11.12 -7.70 15.47
CA GLY A 736 11.31 -8.83 14.56
C GLY A 736 10.81 -8.56 13.15
N VAL A 737 9.64 -7.95 13.00
CA VAL A 737 9.12 -7.53 11.69
C VAL A 737 10.00 -6.43 11.09
N ALA A 738 10.40 -5.44 11.90
CA ALA A 738 11.30 -4.38 11.45
C ALA A 738 12.64 -4.94 10.94
N HIS A 739 13.19 -5.95 11.63
CA HIS A 739 14.39 -6.65 11.19
C HIS A 739 14.18 -7.38 9.85
N TYR A 740 13.07 -8.12 9.73
CA TYR A 740 12.73 -8.82 8.48
C TYR A 740 12.58 -7.85 7.31
N LEU A 741 11.85 -6.74 7.47
CA LEU A 741 11.66 -5.76 6.40
C LEU A 741 12.97 -5.08 5.97
N ALA A 742 13.93 -4.91 6.88
CA ALA A 742 15.23 -4.32 6.57
C ALA A 742 16.12 -5.26 5.75
N ALA A 743 15.99 -6.57 5.92
CA ALA A 743 16.77 -7.59 5.21
C ALA A 743 15.93 -8.86 5.01
N PRO A 744 14.97 -8.86 4.08
CA PRO A 744 13.99 -9.91 3.99
C PRO A 744 14.57 -11.15 3.31
N ASN A 745 14.34 -12.34 3.90
CA ASN A 745 14.77 -13.61 3.32
C ASN A 745 13.95 -14.00 2.08
N VAL A 746 12.72 -13.50 1.96
CA VAL A 746 11.92 -13.49 0.73
C VAL A 746 11.78 -12.05 0.26
N PRO A 747 12.19 -11.70 -0.97
CA PRO A 747 11.97 -10.36 -1.53
C PRO A 747 10.55 -9.85 -1.26
N LEU A 748 10.40 -8.62 -0.76
CA LEU A 748 9.07 -8.08 -0.45
C LEU A 748 8.16 -7.98 -1.67
N THR A 749 8.74 -7.82 -2.87
CA THR A 749 8.03 -7.84 -4.16
C THR A 749 7.35 -9.18 -4.45
N GLN A 750 7.79 -10.28 -3.82
CA GLN A 750 7.16 -11.59 -3.91
C GLN A 750 6.05 -11.79 -2.87
N THR A 751 5.98 -10.95 -1.83
CA THR A 751 4.95 -11.10 -0.78
C THR A 751 3.64 -10.44 -1.24
N VAL A 752 2.68 -11.27 -1.63
CA VAL A 752 1.42 -10.79 -2.24
C VAL A 752 0.28 -10.59 -1.23
N GLY A 753 0.45 -11.08 0.00
CA GLY A 753 -0.50 -10.83 1.08
C GLY A 753 -0.01 -11.31 2.44
N VAL A 754 -0.43 -10.63 3.52
CA VAL A 754 -0.10 -10.96 4.91
C VAL A 754 -1.38 -11.24 5.71
N ILE A 755 -1.49 -12.42 6.30
CA ILE A 755 -2.51 -12.77 7.28
C ILE A 755 -1.88 -12.73 8.67
N ALA A 756 -2.37 -11.80 9.49
CA ALA A 756 -1.86 -11.54 10.81
C ALA A 756 -2.75 -12.13 11.90
N LEU A 757 -2.19 -12.99 12.74
CA LEU A 757 -2.89 -13.61 13.86
C LEU A 757 -2.50 -12.90 15.16
N GLU A 758 -3.50 -12.41 15.88
CA GLU A 758 -3.33 -11.74 17.16
C GLU A 758 -4.52 -12.08 18.06
N ALA A 759 -4.27 -12.68 19.21
CA ALA A 759 -5.29 -12.97 20.22
C ALA A 759 -6.56 -13.66 19.67
N ILE A 760 -6.37 -14.76 18.95
CA ILE A 760 -7.41 -15.42 18.13
C ILE A 760 -8.26 -16.45 18.90
N ALA A 761 -8.23 -16.46 20.23
CA ALA A 761 -8.92 -17.48 21.02
C ALA A 761 -9.51 -16.99 22.36
N GLY A 762 -9.63 -15.68 22.57
CA GLY A 762 -10.14 -15.08 23.82
C GLY A 762 -10.62 -13.64 23.61
N GLY A 763 -11.02 -12.92 24.66
CA GLY A 763 -11.49 -11.53 24.60
C GLY A 763 -12.92 -11.30 25.12
N GLY A 764 -13.20 -10.08 25.58
CA GLY A 764 -14.49 -9.71 26.19
C GLY A 764 -15.68 -9.82 25.25
N GLY A 765 -15.45 -9.57 23.96
CA GLY A 765 -16.47 -9.54 22.92
C GLY A 765 -16.90 -10.92 22.41
N HIS A 766 -17.86 -10.91 21.50
CA HIS A 766 -18.46 -12.12 20.90
C HIS A 766 -18.22 -12.23 19.40
N LYS A 767 -17.30 -11.44 18.85
CA LYS A 767 -17.08 -11.32 17.41
C LYS A 767 -15.64 -11.65 17.05
N LEU A 768 -15.46 -12.58 16.11
CA LEU A 768 -14.20 -12.72 15.39
C LEU A 768 -14.11 -11.58 14.37
N MET A 769 -13.08 -10.75 14.48
CA MET A 769 -12.86 -9.60 13.64
C MET A 769 -11.74 -9.91 12.64
N PHE A 770 -11.93 -9.48 11.39
CA PHE A 770 -10.84 -9.36 10.43
C PHE A 770 -10.72 -7.91 9.96
N HIS A 771 -9.51 -7.37 10.01
CA HIS A 771 -9.24 -5.97 9.68
C HIS A 771 -8.67 -5.86 8.27
N GLY A 772 -9.06 -4.80 7.56
CA GLY A 772 -8.54 -4.45 6.24
C GLY A 772 -9.45 -3.47 5.50
N THR A 773 -8.89 -2.75 4.53
CA THR A 773 -9.64 -1.76 3.73
C THR A 773 -10.02 -2.33 2.37
N ARG A 774 -11.11 -1.82 1.76
CA ARG A 774 -11.53 -2.28 0.43
C ARG A 774 -10.64 -1.71 -0.67
N GLU A 775 -9.97 -0.62 -0.38
CA GLU A 775 -9.07 0.08 -1.27
C GLU A 775 -7.75 -0.68 -1.42
N HIS A 776 -7.22 -1.22 -0.32
CA HIS A 776 -5.87 -1.80 -0.30
C HIS A 776 -5.83 -3.32 -0.05
N ASP A 777 -6.84 -3.89 0.60
CA ASP A 777 -6.80 -5.28 1.09
C ASP A 777 -7.95 -6.15 0.54
N LEU A 778 -8.62 -5.70 -0.53
CA LEU A 778 -9.88 -6.26 -1.04
C LEU A 778 -9.83 -7.78 -1.24
N ALA A 779 -8.78 -8.28 -1.88
CA ALA A 779 -8.62 -9.71 -2.16
C ALA A 779 -8.59 -10.55 -0.87
N LEU A 780 -7.91 -10.09 0.17
CA LEU A 780 -7.83 -10.77 1.47
C LEU A 780 -9.17 -10.70 2.20
N ILE A 781 -9.70 -9.50 2.41
CA ILE A 781 -10.93 -9.31 3.18
C ILE A 781 -12.13 -9.99 2.53
N HIS A 782 -12.18 -10.05 1.19
CA HIS A 782 -13.27 -10.70 0.50
C HIS A 782 -13.29 -12.21 0.74
N ARG A 783 -12.11 -12.84 0.84
CA ARG A 783 -12.03 -14.29 1.14
C ARG A 783 -12.54 -14.58 2.54
N PHE A 784 -12.31 -13.69 3.51
CA PHE A 784 -12.99 -13.76 4.79
C PHE A 784 -14.51 -13.57 4.65
N GLU A 785 -14.96 -12.47 4.04
CA GLU A 785 -16.39 -12.13 3.87
C GLU A 785 -17.22 -13.26 3.21
N SER A 786 -16.64 -13.94 2.23
CA SER A 786 -17.28 -15.04 1.50
C SER A 786 -17.14 -16.40 2.19
N GLY A 787 -16.02 -16.64 2.88
CA GLY A 787 -15.68 -17.94 3.45
C GLY A 787 -16.36 -18.25 4.77
N TYR A 788 -16.31 -17.34 5.76
CA TYR A 788 -16.82 -17.62 7.10
C TYR A 788 -18.31 -18.04 7.14
N PRO A 789 -19.23 -17.47 6.30
CA PRO A 789 -20.62 -17.87 6.32
C PRO A 789 -20.83 -19.33 5.88
N GLN A 790 -19.92 -19.89 5.08
CA GLN A 790 -20.04 -21.28 4.61
C GLN A 790 -19.63 -22.29 5.70
N LEU A 791 -18.87 -21.86 6.70
CA LEU A 791 -18.46 -22.68 7.85
C LEU A 791 -19.48 -22.66 9.00
N ASP A 792 -20.61 -21.96 8.85
CA ASP A 792 -21.53 -21.63 9.96
C ASP A 792 -20.82 -20.93 11.14
N ARG A 793 -19.77 -20.17 10.81
CA ARG A 793 -19.05 -19.31 11.76
C ARG A 793 -19.56 -17.88 11.65
N ARG A 794 -19.14 -17.03 12.58
CA ARG A 794 -19.46 -15.60 12.54
C ARG A 794 -18.18 -14.79 12.64
N ALA A 795 -17.90 -14.02 11.60
CA ALA A 795 -16.83 -13.05 11.58
C ALA A 795 -17.33 -11.72 11.02
N TRP A 796 -16.62 -10.63 11.33
CA TRP A 796 -16.99 -9.28 10.91
C TRP A 796 -15.76 -8.53 10.43
N ARG A 797 -15.93 -7.82 9.31
CA ARG A 797 -14.91 -6.88 8.86
C ARG A 797 -14.90 -5.65 9.76
N ALA A 798 -13.72 -5.28 10.23
CA ALA A 798 -13.43 -3.97 10.77
C ALA A 798 -12.51 -3.19 9.82
N GLY A 799 -12.50 -1.86 9.97
CA GLY A 799 -11.53 -1.02 9.27
C GLY A 799 -10.09 -1.31 9.72
N ASN A 800 -9.13 -0.55 9.19
CA ASN A 800 -7.75 -0.66 9.63
C ASN A 800 -7.64 -0.24 11.12
N THR A 801 -6.85 -0.99 11.89
CA THR A 801 -6.54 -0.65 13.29
C THR A 801 -5.46 0.43 13.40
N GLY A 802 -4.59 0.54 12.39
CA GLY A 802 -3.37 1.35 12.47
C GLY A 802 -2.38 0.85 13.53
N ALA A 803 -2.58 -0.35 14.10
CA ALA A 803 -1.78 -0.91 15.19
C ALA A 803 -1.55 -2.43 15.04
N GLY A 804 -0.44 -2.91 15.58
CA GLY A 804 0.00 -4.31 15.55
C GLY A 804 1.09 -4.59 14.51
N TRP A 805 1.72 -5.75 14.64
CA TRP A 805 2.96 -6.10 13.92
C TRP A 805 2.85 -6.16 12.40
N HIS A 806 1.65 -6.27 11.84
CA HIS A 806 1.42 -6.31 10.40
C HIS A 806 1.44 -4.93 9.74
N THR A 807 1.25 -3.86 10.53
CA THR A 807 1.18 -2.48 10.01
C THR A 807 2.41 -2.03 9.23
N PRO A 808 3.66 -2.42 9.56
CA PRO A 808 4.82 -2.10 8.75
C PRO A 808 4.78 -2.70 7.33
N PHE A 809 4.15 -3.88 7.14
CA PHE A 809 3.94 -4.45 5.80
C PHE A 809 2.95 -3.63 4.98
N ASN A 810 1.86 -3.16 5.60
CA ASN A 810 0.92 -2.26 4.95
C ASN A 810 1.60 -0.94 4.53
N GLY A 811 2.47 -0.39 5.39
CA GLY A 811 3.32 0.76 5.08
C GLY A 811 4.31 0.53 3.92
N ALA A 812 4.64 -0.73 3.62
CA ALA A 812 5.43 -1.14 2.47
C ALA A 812 4.59 -1.45 1.20
N GLY A 813 3.28 -1.21 1.23
CA GLY A 813 2.37 -1.43 0.10
C GLY A 813 1.87 -2.87 -0.06
N ILE A 814 2.09 -3.75 0.93
CA ILE A 814 1.64 -5.14 0.89
C ILE A 814 0.27 -5.25 1.55
N SER A 815 -0.68 -5.92 0.87
CA SER A 815 -2.04 -6.13 1.41
C SER A 815 -1.98 -6.95 2.70
N THR A 816 -2.70 -6.50 3.73
CA THR A 816 -2.69 -7.17 5.04
C THR A 816 -4.10 -7.38 5.56
N SER A 817 -4.33 -8.49 6.26
CA SER A 817 -5.53 -8.66 7.08
C SER A 817 -5.20 -9.25 8.44
N LYS A 818 -5.64 -8.58 9.51
CA LYS A 818 -5.47 -9.05 10.88
C LYS A 818 -6.73 -9.76 11.37
N LEU A 819 -6.59 -10.97 11.88
CA LEU A 819 -7.61 -11.75 12.56
C LEU A 819 -7.43 -11.64 14.08
N ILE A 820 -8.48 -11.23 14.78
CA ILE A 820 -8.48 -11.00 16.24
C ILE A 820 -9.91 -11.11 16.79
N TRP A 821 -10.10 -11.49 18.05
CA TRP A 821 -11.42 -11.39 18.70
C TRP A 821 -11.66 -10.00 19.28
N ASP A 822 -12.90 -9.53 19.19
CA ASP A 822 -13.34 -8.25 19.74
C ASP A 822 -13.07 -8.18 21.26
N GLU A 823 -12.56 -7.03 21.71
CA GLU A 823 -12.13 -6.77 23.10
C GLU A 823 -11.08 -7.78 23.63
N ALA A 824 -10.30 -8.42 22.76
CA ALA A 824 -9.18 -9.26 23.18
C ALA A 824 -8.08 -8.45 23.87
N GLU A 825 -7.95 -7.17 23.50
CA GLU A 825 -6.98 -6.24 24.07
C GLU A 825 -7.20 -5.97 25.57
N GLU A 826 -8.42 -6.19 26.09
CA GLU A 826 -8.71 -6.06 27.53
C GLU A 826 -7.97 -7.10 28.39
N ASP A 827 -7.69 -8.26 27.81
CA ASP A 827 -6.95 -9.34 28.46
C ASP A 827 -5.43 -9.24 28.20
N PHE A 828 -4.98 -8.25 27.43
CA PHE A 828 -3.56 -8.11 27.11
C PHE A 828 -2.76 -7.79 28.36
N TYR A 829 -1.56 -8.37 28.40
CA TYR A 829 -0.60 -8.13 29.47
C TYR A 829 -1.11 -8.52 30.86
N LEU A 830 -2.12 -9.38 30.96
CA LEU A 830 -2.58 -9.89 32.24
C LEU A 830 -1.78 -11.15 32.65
N PRO A 831 -1.36 -11.28 33.92
CA PRO A 831 -0.80 -12.54 34.43
C PRO A 831 -1.80 -13.70 34.34
N SER A 832 -3.10 -13.37 34.25
CA SER A 832 -4.15 -14.35 34.06
C SER A 832 -4.33 -14.81 32.62
N ASP A 833 -3.56 -14.30 31.64
CA ASP A 833 -3.60 -14.84 30.27
C ASP A 833 -2.94 -16.23 30.20
N THR A 834 -3.62 -17.22 30.78
CA THR A 834 -3.20 -18.60 30.96
C THR A 834 -3.97 -19.53 30.01
N ALA A 835 -3.37 -20.70 29.70
CA ALA A 835 -3.95 -21.65 28.75
C ALA A 835 -5.36 -22.14 29.14
N ASP A 836 -5.69 -22.22 30.43
CA ASP A 836 -7.02 -22.62 30.90
C ASP A 836 -8.11 -21.56 30.70
N ARG A 837 -7.74 -20.33 30.34
CA ARG A 837 -8.68 -19.24 30.01
C ARG A 837 -8.90 -19.06 28.50
N VAL A 838 -8.14 -19.77 27.68
CA VAL A 838 -8.34 -19.79 26.24
C VAL A 838 -9.56 -20.65 25.91
N ASP A 839 -10.44 -20.13 25.05
CA ASP A 839 -11.68 -20.81 24.66
C ASP A 839 -11.42 -21.71 23.42
N PRO A 840 -11.53 -23.05 23.55
CA PRO A 840 -11.28 -23.96 22.43
C PRO A 840 -12.26 -23.81 21.27
N ASP A 841 -13.50 -23.38 21.50
CA ASP A 841 -14.50 -23.17 20.46
C ASP A 841 -14.21 -21.89 19.66
N ARG A 842 -13.68 -20.86 20.33
CA ARG A 842 -13.15 -19.66 19.66
C ARG A 842 -11.92 -19.98 18.84
N LEU A 843 -10.99 -20.76 19.39
CA LEU A 843 -9.81 -21.21 18.65
C LEU A 843 -10.19 -22.04 17.42
N ALA A 844 -11.15 -22.96 17.55
CA ALA A 844 -11.70 -23.72 16.42
C ALA A 844 -12.32 -22.80 15.36
N SER A 845 -13.14 -21.82 15.78
CA SER A 845 -13.77 -20.86 14.86
C SER A 845 -12.73 -20.05 14.08
N SER A 846 -11.71 -19.53 14.76
CA SER A 846 -10.62 -18.79 14.10
C SER A 846 -9.80 -19.68 13.19
N GLY A 847 -9.47 -20.90 13.64
CA GLY A 847 -8.68 -21.87 12.90
C GLY A 847 -9.33 -22.37 11.63
N GLU A 848 -10.64 -22.68 11.66
CA GLU A 848 -11.40 -23.07 10.47
C GLU A 848 -11.47 -21.93 9.45
N VAL A 849 -11.79 -20.71 9.90
CA VAL A 849 -11.85 -19.53 9.02
C VAL A 849 -10.49 -19.24 8.41
N LEU A 850 -9.42 -19.25 9.23
CA LEU A 850 -8.05 -19.09 8.79
C LEU A 850 -7.67 -20.14 7.74
N THR A 851 -7.92 -21.42 8.04
CA THR A 851 -7.58 -22.53 7.15
C THR A 851 -8.30 -22.40 5.81
N LEU A 852 -9.60 -22.08 5.80
CA LEU A 852 -10.34 -21.88 4.56
C LEU A 852 -9.77 -20.72 3.74
N VAL A 853 -9.58 -19.56 4.36
CA VAL A 853 -9.16 -18.34 3.68
C VAL A 853 -7.75 -18.48 3.11
N VAL A 854 -6.80 -18.96 3.91
CA VAL A 854 -5.41 -19.11 3.45
C VAL A 854 -5.32 -20.22 2.39
N SER A 855 -6.02 -21.35 2.56
CA SER A 855 -6.02 -22.40 1.52
C SER A 855 -6.63 -21.90 0.21
N TRP A 856 -7.59 -20.97 0.28
CA TRP A 856 -8.17 -20.40 -0.93
C TRP A 856 -7.21 -19.41 -1.57
N LEU A 857 -6.63 -18.50 -0.78
CA LEU A 857 -5.65 -17.51 -1.24
C LEU A 857 -4.37 -18.14 -1.80
N ALA A 858 -3.91 -19.24 -1.22
CA ALA A 858 -2.69 -19.91 -1.64
C ALA A 858 -2.95 -20.97 -2.74
N GLY A 859 -4.20 -21.40 -2.91
CA GLY A 859 -4.52 -22.54 -3.76
C GLY A 859 -4.67 -22.23 -5.25
N ARG A 860 -5.01 -20.99 -5.63
CA ARG A 860 -5.39 -20.61 -7.01
C ARG A 860 -5.17 -19.13 -7.29
#